data_AF-A0AAD8VHC1-F1
#
_entry.id   AF-A0AAD8VHC1-F1
#
_cell.length_a   1.000
_cell.length_b   1.000
_cell.length_c   1.000
_cell.angle_alpha   90.00
_cell.angle_beta   90.00
_cell.angle_gamma   90.00
#
_symmetry.space_group_name_H-M   'P 1'
#
loop_
_entity.id
_entity.type
_entity.pdbx_description
1 polymer ?
#
loop_
_entity_poly.entity_id
_entity_poly.type
_entity_poly.pdbx_seq_one_letter_code
_entity_poly.pdbx_strand_id
1 'polypeptide(L)'
;MHVSGNELFYKKKHQEAAAHYSEAIKKNPNEPAVLSNRAKCHIFLGALPEGLEDAEKCIELDPTFLIGYVCKAKVQALMHNYECSLATYIEGLKCDPNNLVVTDGLRRCLACIKRSSGGDVGPDDLKDILRDWHSDIDLCNELKKYMEEVAVFKNEASDERLRRIESERMARTLEEQQVQRQKETDEDRSKTHQELQQLKVRQDEVTDELQKANQHNEHIQHELIESKNSYIEELQKAKVHSENVQHQLLEFKELCNQLQSEHDQLLNERDCAVGEVEKLHQRRGEILSVLRTAMPRRFSSSELEWATENLNTSLKIGGGEFASVYQGVLWNMKVAIKVLRPDVLQGRSQFEEEIAIHSRVRHPNMVTLLGACPESYALVYEFLSNGNLEEYLLCADKRQTLTWHIRVRIIAEICSALIFLHENKPDPVIHGDLKPANILLDANLVSKLSDFGIPHLLNQSNSNSTKHPVETSVYMDPEFLATWKMTTRSDVYSFGIVVLRLLTGRSPVGIIKIVKDAMDQGDLNSIVDTSAGKWPCEQIHQFAEFGLSCTELSRTCRPDLCQLWTAVEAMRDVAASSSPSSSSSVRDENDIPPYFICPISQDIMNDPHVAADGFTYEGDSIRSWIGRGKKTSPMTNLQLHNRELIPNLALRSAIQDWLQQHNTLLQ
;
A
#
# COMPACT_ATOMS: atom_id res chain seq x y z
N MET A 1 24.36 -92.73 68.54
CA MET A 1 22.92 -92.57 68.23
C MET A 1 22.04 -93.55 68.98
N HIS A 2 22.37 -94.85 69.04
CA HIS A 2 21.66 -95.82 69.90
C HIS A 2 21.56 -95.38 71.37
N VAL A 3 22.65 -94.84 71.95
CA VAL A 3 22.66 -94.30 73.33
C VAL A 3 21.73 -93.09 73.48
N SER A 4 21.72 -92.18 72.51
CA SER A 4 20.89 -90.98 72.52
C SER A 4 19.39 -91.30 72.42
N GLY A 5 19.02 -92.34 71.66
CA GLY A 5 17.64 -92.83 71.58
C GLY A 5 17.17 -93.45 72.91
N ASN A 6 18.02 -94.24 73.56
CA ASN A 6 17.71 -94.87 74.86
C ASN A 6 17.49 -93.81 75.95
N GLU A 7 18.33 -92.77 76.01
CA GLU A 7 18.15 -91.65 76.96
C GLU A 7 16.82 -90.92 76.78
N LEU A 8 16.42 -90.65 75.53
CA LEU A 8 15.15 -89.99 75.22
C LEU A 8 13.96 -90.88 75.53
N PHE A 9 14.10 -92.20 75.34
CA PHE A 9 13.09 -93.17 75.73
C PHE A 9 12.84 -93.17 77.24
N TYR A 10 13.91 -93.14 78.07
CA TYR A 10 13.76 -93.03 79.52
C TYR A 10 13.17 -91.68 79.96
N LYS A 11 13.40 -90.60 79.20
CA LYS A 11 12.77 -89.29 79.40
C LYS A 11 11.32 -89.22 78.90
N LYS A 12 10.70 -90.34 78.49
CA LYS A 12 9.33 -90.45 77.95
C LYS A 12 9.07 -89.63 76.67
N LYS A 13 10.13 -89.24 75.95
CA LYS A 13 10.04 -88.53 74.67
C LYS A 13 9.98 -89.52 73.51
N HIS A 14 8.90 -90.28 73.43
CA HIS A 14 8.82 -91.46 72.54
C HIS A 14 8.89 -91.12 71.05
N GLN A 15 8.36 -89.97 70.62
CA GLN A 15 8.43 -89.53 69.21
C GLN A 15 9.86 -89.12 68.80
N GLU A 16 10.56 -88.37 69.64
CA GLU A 16 11.97 -88.02 69.42
C GLU A 16 12.86 -89.27 69.46
N ALA A 17 12.61 -90.19 70.40
CA ALA A 17 13.32 -91.47 70.49
C ALA A 17 13.13 -92.33 69.22
N ALA A 18 11.90 -92.42 68.70
CA ALA A 18 11.60 -93.16 67.47
C ALA A 18 12.31 -92.58 66.23
N ALA A 19 12.46 -91.25 66.14
CA ALA A 19 13.23 -90.60 65.08
C ALA A 19 14.72 -90.99 65.14
N HIS A 20 15.33 -90.93 66.33
CA HIS A 20 16.73 -91.34 66.50
C HIS A 20 16.96 -92.83 66.22
N TYR A 21 16.03 -93.71 66.58
CA TYR A 21 16.13 -95.12 66.19
C TYR A 21 15.97 -95.31 64.67
N SER A 22 15.09 -94.53 64.02
CA SER A 22 14.93 -94.58 62.56
C SER A 22 16.21 -94.16 61.82
N GLU A 23 16.93 -93.15 62.33
CA GLU A 23 18.25 -92.79 61.83
C GLU A 23 19.30 -93.87 62.10
N ALA A 24 19.26 -94.50 63.28
CA ALA A 24 20.16 -95.61 63.61
C ALA A 24 19.95 -96.81 62.66
N ILE A 25 18.69 -97.16 62.35
CA ILE A 25 18.32 -98.25 61.43
C ILE A 25 18.77 -97.94 60.00
N LYS A 26 18.69 -96.68 59.54
CA LYS A 26 19.24 -96.28 58.23
C LYS A 26 20.74 -96.54 58.12
N LYS A 27 21.49 -96.40 59.22
CA LYS A 27 22.94 -96.60 59.24
C LYS A 27 23.34 -98.06 59.46
N ASN A 28 22.57 -98.80 60.24
CA ASN A 28 22.80 -100.23 60.46
C ASN A 28 21.45 -100.97 60.52
N PRO A 29 20.94 -101.49 59.39
CA PRO A 29 19.60 -102.07 59.31
C PRO A 29 19.48 -103.46 59.95
N ASN A 30 20.60 -104.09 60.34
CA ASN A 30 20.66 -105.49 60.78
C ASN A 30 20.85 -105.64 62.30
N GLU A 31 20.39 -104.67 63.11
CA GLU A 31 20.56 -104.70 64.58
C GLU A 31 19.19 -104.91 65.28
N PRO A 32 18.88 -106.14 65.76
CA PRO A 32 17.56 -106.48 66.33
C PRO A 32 17.17 -105.63 67.55
N ALA A 33 18.15 -105.25 68.38
CA ALA A 33 17.91 -104.45 69.58
C ALA A 33 17.31 -103.07 69.27
N VAL A 34 17.80 -102.40 68.22
CA VAL A 34 17.34 -101.06 67.80
C VAL A 34 15.92 -101.12 67.26
N LEU A 35 15.60 -102.15 66.45
CA LEU A 35 14.25 -102.40 65.95
C LEU A 35 13.28 -102.69 67.10
N SER A 36 13.67 -103.52 68.08
CA SER A 36 12.83 -103.79 69.25
C SER A 36 12.56 -102.54 70.11
N ASN A 37 13.51 -101.62 70.18
CA ASN A 37 13.38 -100.37 70.91
C ASN A 37 12.50 -99.35 70.17
N ARG A 38 12.56 -99.31 68.82
CA ARG A 38 11.63 -98.53 68.01
C ARG A 38 10.21 -99.09 68.05
N ALA A 39 10.06 -100.42 67.99
CA ALA A 39 8.76 -101.09 68.17
C ALA A 39 8.11 -100.72 69.51
N LYS A 40 8.88 -100.69 70.60
CA LYS A 40 8.38 -100.20 71.91
C LYS A 40 7.93 -98.74 71.85
N CYS A 41 8.65 -97.85 71.16
CA CYS A 41 8.23 -96.46 70.98
C CYS A 41 6.90 -96.37 70.25
N HIS A 42 6.73 -97.12 69.16
CA HIS A 42 5.50 -97.17 68.39
C HIS A 42 4.31 -97.69 69.21
N ILE A 43 4.52 -98.71 70.06
CA ILE A 43 3.52 -99.17 71.04
C ILE A 43 3.09 -98.02 71.97
N PHE A 44 4.04 -97.25 72.51
CA PHE A 44 3.71 -96.12 73.38
C PHE A 44 3.04 -94.95 72.65
N LEU A 45 3.27 -94.81 71.34
CA LEU A 45 2.66 -93.76 70.51
C LEU A 45 1.31 -94.20 69.89
N GLY A 46 0.92 -95.48 70.03
CA GLY A 46 -0.30 -96.02 69.42
C GLY A 46 -0.18 -96.36 67.92
N ALA A 47 1.03 -96.28 67.35
CA ALA A 47 1.34 -96.65 65.97
C ALA A 47 1.51 -98.18 65.86
N LEU A 48 0.42 -98.93 66.07
CA LEU A 48 0.43 -100.38 66.19
C LEU A 48 0.91 -101.11 64.91
N PRO A 49 0.50 -100.73 63.68
CA PRO A 49 0.99 -101.38 62.45
C PRO A 49 2.52 -101.27 62.29
N GLU A 50 3.09 -100.09 62.51
CA GLU A 50 4.53 -99.84 62.42
C GLU A 50 5.30 -100.53 63.56
N GLY A 51 4.68 -100.64 64.73
CA GLY A 51 5.21 -101.44 65.84
C GLY A 51 5.22 -102.94 65.55
N LEU A 52 4.23 -103.45 64.80
CA LEU A 52 4.15 -104.85 64.39
C LEU A 52 5.22 -105.18 63.35
N GLU A 53 5.38 -104.34 62.32
CA GLU A 53 6.39 -104.49 61.27
C GLU A 53 7.81 -104.53 61.87
N ASP A 54 8.12 -103.60 62.79
CA ASP A 54 9.43 -103.56 63.46
C ASP A 54 9.68 -104.79 64.33
N ALA A 55 8.64 -105.33 64.99
CA ALA A 55 8.75 -106.53 65.82
C ALA A 55 8.91 -107.81 64.97
N GLU A 56 8.24 -107.89 63.83
CA GLU A 56 8.39 -109.00 62.87
C GLU A 56 9.79 -109.02 62.26
N LYS A 57 10.26 -107.87 61.79
CA LYS A 57 11.62 -107.72 61.27
C LYS A 57 12.70 -108.00 62.32
N CYS A 58 12.42 -107.70 63.59
CA CYS A 58 13.31 -108.05 64.70
C CYS A 58 13.46 -109.58 64.87
N ILE A 59 12.37 -110.33 64.76
CA ILE A 59 12.36 -111.81 64.83
C ILE A 59 12.98 -112.43 63.57
N GLU A 60 12.73 -111.85 62.38
CA GLU A 60 13.35 -112.29 61.13
C GLU A 60 14.88 -112.17 61.16
N LEU A 61 15.40 -111.10 61.75
CA LEU A 61 16.85 -110.87 61.88
C LEU A 61 17.50 -111.78 62.94
N ASP A 62 16.82 -112.04 64.06
CA ASP A 62 17.29 -112.97 65.09
C ASP A 62 16.10 -113.74 65.72
N PRO A 63 15.82 -114.95 65.22
CA PRO A 63 14.75 -115.80 65.76
C PRO A 63 14.97 -116.29 67.20
N THR A 64 16.16 -116.10 67.77
CA THR A 64 16.43 -116.45 69.17
C THR A 64 16.21 -115.27 70.13
N PHE A 65 15.97 -114.07 69.60
CA PHE A 65 15.84 -112.85 70.38
C PHE A 65 14.43 -112.69 70.96
N LEU A 66 14.26 -113.14 72.20
CA LEU A 66 12.97 -113.17 72.91
C LEU A 66 12.20 -111.84 72.90
N ILE A 67 12.90 -110.71 72.98
CA ILE A 67 12.25 -109.39 73.06
C ILE A 67 11.45 -109.08 71.79
N GLY A 68 11.85 -109.61 70.63
CA GLY A 68 11.08 -109.50 69.38
C GLY A 68 9.69 -110.13 69.51
N TYR A 69 9.62 -111.37 70.01
CA TYR A 69 8.36 -112.07 70.28
C TYR A 69 7.50 -111.34 71.32
N VAL A 70 8.12 -110.81 72.38
CA VAL A 70 7.40 -110.04 73.41
C VAL A 70 6.79 -108.76 72.83
N CYS A 71 7.53 -108.03 71.98
CA CYS A 71 7.01 -106.83 71.33
C CYS A 71 5.88 -107.18 70.34
N LYS A 72 6.06 -108.20 69.49
CA LYS A 72 5.05 -108.65 68.52
C LYS A 72 3.75 -109.08 69.20
N ALA A 73 3.85 -109.91 70.24
CA ALA A 73 2.69 -110.39 70.98
C ALA A 73 1.95 -109.24 71.69
N LYS A 74 2.68 -108.25 72.25
CA LYS A 74 2.07 -107.05 72.86
C LYS A 74 1.31 -106.20 71.85
N VAL A 75 1.86 -105.98 70.67
CA VAL A 75 1.18 -105.24 69.60
C VAL A 75 -0.10 -105.96 69.18
N GLN A 76 -0.02 -107.27 68.93
CA GLN A 76 -1.19 -108.08 68.56
C GLN A 76 -2.29 -108.07 69.64
N ALA A 77 -1.91 -108.10 70.92
CA ALA A 77 -2.86 -108.00 72.03
C ALA A 77 -3.54 -106.62 72.09
N LEU A 78 -2.80 -105.54 71.81
CA LEU A 78 -3.36 -104.18 71.73
C LEU A 78 -4.26 -103.99 70.50
N MET A 79 -4.07 -104.79 69.44
CA MET A 79 -4.94 -104.84 68.27
C MET A 79 -6.16 -105.78 68.46
N HIS A 80 -6.37 -106.30 69.66
CA HIS A 80 -7.43 -107.28 69.99
C HIS A 80 -7.32 -108.65 69.29
N ASN A 81 -6.19 -108.96 68.66
CA ASN A 81 -5.90 -110.26 68.05
C ASN A 81 -5.30 -111.23 69.09
N TYR A 82 -6.09 -111.57 70.10
CA TYR A 82 -5.63 -112.34 71.26
C TYR A 82 -5.17 -113.76 70.91
N GLU A 83 -5.76 -114.38 69.89
CA GLU A 83 -5.38 -115.71 69.41
C GLU A 83 -3.98 -115.71 68.79
N CYS A 84 -3.69 -114.73 67.93
CA CYS A 84 -2.36 -114.53 67.35
C CYS A 84 -1.33 -114.13 68.41
N SER A 85 -1.72 -113.31 69.39
CA SER A 85 -0.86 -112.93 70.52
C SER A 85 -0.50 -114.13 71.39
N LEU A 86 -1.47 -115.01 71.67
CA LEU A 86 -1.26 -116.26 72.40
C LEU A 86 -0.26 -117.17 71.67
N ALA A 87 -0.45 -117.38 70.36
CA ALA A 87 0.48 -118.16 69.54
C ALA A 87 1.90 -117.57 69.55
N THR A 88 2.03 -116.25 69.44
CA THR A 88 3.34 -115.57 69.44
C THR A 88 4.05 -115.66 70.80
N TYR A 89 3.33 -115.58 71.92
CA TYR A 89 3.93 -115.81 73.23
C TYR A 89 4.33 -117.28 73.46
N ILE A 90 3.56 -118.24 72.94
CA ILE A 90 3.94 -119.68 72.98
C ILE A 90 5.25 -119.90 72.22
N GLU A 91 5.41 -119.29 71.05
CA GLU A 91 6.67 -119.34 70.31
C GLU A 91 7.83 -118.68 71.10
N GLY A 92 7.58 -117.55 71.78
CA GLY A 92 8.57 -116.91 72.65
C GLY A 92 9.04 -117.78 73.83
N LEU A 93 8.18 -118.64 74.39
CA LEU A 93 8.59 -119.58 75.46
C LEU A 93 9.60 -120.63 74.99
N LYS A 94 9.71 -120.90 73.68
CA LYS A 94 10.74 -121.80 73.16
C LYS A 94 12.14 -121.21 73.34
N CYS A 95 12.27 -119.88 73.36
CA CYS A 95 13.55 -119.20 73.58
C CYS A 95 13.93 -119.14 75.07
N ASP A 96 12.97 -118.90 75.96
CA ASP A 96 13.15 -118.90 77.42
C ASP A 96 11.90 -119.44 78.13
N PRO A 97 11.87 -120.75 78.45
CA PRO A 97 10.67 -121.40 79.00
C PRO A 97 10.20 -120.86 80.36
N ASN A 98 11.09 -120.21 81.12
CA ASN A 98 10.78 -119.72 82.46
C ASN A 98 10.56 -118.20 82.51
N ASN A 99 10.40 -117.55 81.36
CA ASN A 99 10.28 -116.10 81.31
C ASN A 99 8.96 -115.61 81.92
N LEU A 100 9.07 -114.83 83.00
CA LEU A 100 7.92 -114.28 83.73
C LEU A 100 7.07 -113.31 82.90
N VAL A 101 7.67 -112.57 81.94
CA VAL A 101 6.95 -111.59 81.11
C VAL A 101 6.10 -112.29 80.05
N VAL A 102 6.60 -113.40 79.50
CA VAL A 102 5.89 -114.21 78.50
C VAL A 102 4.76 -115.01 79.15
N THR A 103 5.02 -115.64 80.30
CA THR A 103 4.00 -116.39 81.05
C THR A 103 2.87 -115.49 81.58
N ASP A 104 3.17 -114.27 82.03
CA ASP A 104 2.14 -113.27 82.38
C ASP A 104 1.36 -112.80 81.13
N GLY A 105 2.03 -112.61 79.99
CA GLY A 105 1.40 -112.28 78.71
C GLY A 105 0.40 -113.35 78.24
N LEU A 106 0.77 -114.64 78.34
CA LEU A 106 -0.11 -115.78 78.03
C LEU A 106 -1.35 -115.80 78.93
N ARG A 107 -1.16 -115.59 80.25
CA ARG A 107 -2.27 -115.55 81.21
C ARG A 107 -3.28 -114.45 80.85
N ARG A 108 -2.79 -113.25 80.49
CA ARG A 108 -3.66 -112.13 80.09
C ARG A 108 -4.40 -112.39 78.78
N CYS A 109 -3.73 -112.98 77.77
CA CYS A 109 -4.37 -113.31 76.50
C CYS A 109 -5.46 -114.38 76.68
N LEU A 110 -5.17 -115.42 77.47
CA LEU A 110 -6.15 -116.47 77.77
C LEU A 110 -7.37 -115.93 78.53
N ALA A 111 -7.17 -114.99 79.46
CA ALA A 111 -8.26 -114.31 80.16
C ALA A 111 -9.12 -113.46 79.22
N CYS A 112 -8.51 -112.77 78.25
CA CYS A 112 -9.24 -112.00 77.25
C CYS A 112 -10.06 -112.89 76.30
N ILE A 113 -9.49 -114.01 75.83
CA ILE A 113 -10.19 -114.99 74.97
C ILE A 113 -11.39 -115.62 75.70
N LYS A 114 -11.24 -115.95 76.98
CA LYS A 114 -12.34 -116.49 77.82
C LYS A 114 -13.45 -115.46 78.08
N ARG A 115 -13.10 -114.18 78.23
CA ARG A 115 -14.10 -113.09 78.34
C ARG A 115 -14.88 -112.88 77.05
N SER A 116 -14.24 -112.93 75.89
CA SER A 116 -14.93 -112.82 74.59
C SER A 116 -15.83 -114.02 74.26
N SER A 117 -15.62 -115.16 74.94
CA SER A 117 -16.46 -116.36 74.84
C SER A 117 -17.49 -116.52 75.99
N GLY A 118 -17.72 -115.49 76.81
CA GLY A 118 -18.91 -115.36 77.64
C GLY A 118 -18.86 -115.94 79.07
N GLY A 119 -17.68 -116.22 79.64
CA GLY A 119 -17.55 -116.70 81.03
C GLY A 119 -16.78 -115.75 81.95
N ASP A 120 -17.38 -115.34 83.06
CA ASP A 120 -16.77 -114.55 84.15
C ASP A 120 -15.90 -115.44 85.06
N VAL A 121 -14.71 -114.99 85.46
CA VAL A 121 -13.70 -115.84 86.15
C VAL A 121 -13.20 -115.16 87.43
N GLY A 122 -13.41 -115.82 88.57
CA GLY A 122 -13.01 -115.36 89.90
C GLY A 122 -11.56 -115.75 90.27
N PRO A 123 -11.00 -115.18 91.35
CA PRO A 123 -9.55 -115.22 91.63
C PRO A 123 -8.97 -116.59 92.03
N ASP A 124 -9.80 -117.60 92.27
CA ASP A 124 -9.36 -118.92 92.76
C ASP A 124 -9.32 -120.04 91.68
N ASP A 125 -9.82 -119.79 90.46
CA ASP A 125 -9.92 -120.81 89.40
C ASP A 125 -8.60 -121.04 88.60
N LEU A 126 -7.49 -120.46 89.05
CA LEU A 126 -6.17 -120.55 88.41
C LEU A 126 -5.20 -121.55 89.07
N LYS A 127 -5.60 -122.16 90.20
CA LYS A 127 -4.79 -123.18 90.89
C LYS A 127 -5.06 -124.62 90.41
N ASP A 128 -6.21 -124.89 89.81
CA ASP A 128 -6.58 -126.24 89.35
C ASP A 128 -6.06 -126.58 87.94
N ILE A 129 -5.58 -125.59 87.18
CA ILE A 129 -4.97 -125.81 85.86
C ILE A 129 -3.47 -126.18 85.98
N LEU A 130 -2.88 -126.08 87.17
CA LEU A 130 -1.43 -126.17 87.40
C LEU A 130 -0.96 -127.35 88.27
N ARG A 131 -1.75 -128.43 88.38
CA ARG A 131 -1.37 -129.57 89.22
C ARG A 131 -1.72 -130.94 88.62
N ASP A 132 -1.17 -131.23 87.43
CA ASP A 132 -0.77 -132.60 87.01
C ASP A 132 -0.14 -132.56 85.61
N TRP A 133 1.12 -132.11 85.51
CA TRP A 133 1.97 -132.23 84.31
C TRP A 133 3.39 -132.69 84.69
N HIS A 134 3.49 -133.58 85.68
CA HIS A 134 4.62 -134.50 85.80
C HIS A 134 4.11 -135.87 85.37
N SER A 135 4.81 -136.49 84.41
CA SER A 135 4.54 -137.77 83.74
C SER A 135 3.24 -137.84 82.93
N ASP A 136 3.32 -137.82 81.59
CA ASP A 136 3.34 -139.07 80.83
C ASP A 136 3.59 -138.86 79.33
N ILE A 137 4.15 -139.88 78.71
CA ILE A 137 4.85 -139.85 77.43
C ILE A 137 3.93 -140.08 76.21
N ASP A 138 2.60 -139.94 76.38
CA ASP A 138 1.62 -140.39 75.39
C ASP A 138 0.86 -139.30 74.62
N LEU A 139 0.98 -138.00 74.98
CA LEU A 139 0.29 -136.95 74.22
C LEU A 139 0.97 -136.59 72.88
N CYS A 140 2.23 -136.99 72.69
CA CYS A 140 2.95 -136.82 71.42
C CYS A 140 2.62 -137.91 70.38
N ASN A 141 2.07 -139.05 70.79
CA ASN A 141 1.73 -140.15 69.87
C ASN A 141 0.30 -140.03 69.32
N GLU A 142 -0.58 -139.28 69.98
CA GLU A 142 -1.97 -139.11 69.53
C GLU A 142 -2.13 -138.03 68.45
N LEU A 143 -1.22 -137.06 68.37
CA LEU A 143 -1.19 -136.05 67.31
C LEU A 143 -0.58 -136.54 65.98
N LYS A 144 0.21 -137.62 66.00
CA LYS A 144 0.67 -138.30 64.77
C LYS A 144 -0.43 -139.13 64.12
N LYS A 145 -1.39 -139.62 64.91
CA LYS A 145 -2.52 -140.43 64.43
C LYS A 145 -3.58 -139.61 63.67
N TYR A 146 -3.67 -138.31 63.93
CA TYR A 146 -4.58 -137.41 63.21
C TYR A 146 -4.09 -137.01 61.80
N MET A 147 -2.84 -137.35 61.44
CA MET A 147 -2.24 -136.93 60.16
C MET A 147 -2.28 -137.98 59.04
N GLU A 148 -2.74 -139.22 59.29
CA GLU A 148 -2.66 -140.31 58.28
C GLU A 148 -3.98 -141.00 57.87
N GLU A 149 -5.15 -140.66 58.44
CA GLU A 149 -6.41 -141.37 58.13
C GLU A 149 -7.48 -140.56 57.36
N VAL A 150 -7.13 -139.47 56.66
CA VAL A 150 -8.10 -138.73 55.81
C VAL A 150 -7.64 -138.60 54.35
N ALA A 151 -6.77 -139.52 53.89
CA ALA A 151 -6.53 -139.73 52.47
C ALA A 151 -7.52 -140.77 51.92
N VAL A 152 -8.38 -140.32 51.00
CA VAL A 152 -9.22 -141.10 50.06
C VAL A 152 -10.63 -141.52 50.55
N PHE A 153 -11.58 -140.58 50.57
CA PHE A 153 -12.81 -140.59 49.74
C PHE A 153 -13.75 -139.41 50.08
N LYS A 154 -13.67 -138.31 49.30
CA LYS A 154 -14.76 -137.85 48.42
C LYS A 154 -14.33 -136.62 47.62
N ASN A 155 -14.16 -136.85 46.32
CA ASN A 155 -14.14 -135.86 45.25
C ASN A 155 -15.52 -135.19 45.07
N GLU A 156 -15.52 -134.10 44.30
CA GLU A 156 -16.67 -133.36 43.69
C GLU A 156 -16.98 -131.94 44.21
N ALA A 157 -16.04 -131.24 44.86
CA ALA A 157 -16.24 -129.81 45.19
C ALA A 157 -15.02 -128.88 44.95
N SER A 158 -13.88 -129.38 44.46
CA SER A 158 -12.65 -128.58 44.35
C SER A 158 -12.48 -127.81 43.04
N ASP A 159 -13.08 -128.25 41.93
CA ASP A 159 -12.88 -127.60 40.62
C ASP A 159 -13.68 -126.31 40.43
N GLU A 160 -14.88 -126.22 41.01
CA GLU A 160 -15.68 -124.98 40.98
C GLU A 160 -15.06 -123.90 41.89
N ARG A 161 -14.45 -124.30 43.01
CA ARG A 161 -13.79 -123.37 43.94
C ARG A 161 -12.53 -122.76 43.31
N LEU A 162 -11.76 -123.55 42.55
CA LEU A 162 -10.58 -123.08 41.83
C LEU A 162 -10.97 -122.13 40.67
N ARG A 163 -12.03 -122.45 39.90
CA ARG A 163 -12.56 -121.53 38.87
C ARG A 163 -13.10 -120.23 39.45
N ARG A 164 -13.72 -120.26 40.64
CA ARG A 164 -14.17 -119.05 41.35
C ARG A 164 -13.01 -118.22 41.91
N ILE A 165 -11.97 -118.86 42.43
CA ILE A 165 -10.77 -118.14 42.89
C ILE A 165 -10.04 -117.52 41.70
N GLU A 166 -9.92 -118.22 40.57
CA GLU A 166 -9.34 -117.65 39.34
C GLU A 166 -10.23 -116.55 38.73
N SER A 167 -11.57 -116.71 38.74
CA SER A 167 -12.48 -115.67 38.25
C SER A 167 -12.52 -114.44 39.17
N GLU A 168 -12.47 -114.61 40.49
CA GLU A 168 -12.35 -113.52 41.46
C GLU A 168 -10.98 -112.85 41.39
N ARG A 169 -9.91 -113.61 41.14
CA ARG A 169 -8.57 -113.04 40.94
C ARG A 169 -8.52 -112.24 39.65
N MET A 170 -9.06 -112.77 38.54
CA MET A 170 -9.19 -112.02 37.28
C MET A 170 -10.10 -110.80 37.44
N ALA A 171 -11.21 -110.90 38.18
CA ALA A 171 -12.10 -109.78 38.46
C ALA A 171 -11.40 -108.69 39.29
N ARG A 172 -10.64 -109.05 40.33
CA ARG A 172 -9.84 -108.10 41.11
C ARG A 172 -8.73 -107.47 40.28
N THR A 173 -8.03 -108.22 39.42
CA THR A 173 -7.03 -107.64 38.53
C THR A 173 -7.66 -106.70 37.50
N LEU A 174 -8.86 -107.01 37.00
CA LEU A 174 -9.60 -106.14 36.09
C LEU A 174 -10.10 -104.87 36.80
N GLU A 175 -10.57 -105.00 38.05
CA GLU A 175 -11.01 -103.89 38.90
C GLU A 175 -9.83 -102.99 39.30
N GLU A 176 -8.69 -103.56 39.67
CA GLU A 176 -7.43 -102.85 39.91
C GLU A 176 -6.96 -102.12 38.64
N GLN A 177 -7.00 -102.76 37.47
CA GLN A 177 -6.71 -102.10 36.19
C GLN A 177 -7.71 -100.99 35.85
N GLN A 178 -8.98 -101.15 36.22
CA GLN A 178 -10.02 -100.15 36.00
C GLN A 178 -9.88 -98.95 36.93
N VAL A 179 -9.53 -99.19 38.21
CA VAL A 179 -9.20 -98.14 39.18
C VAL A 179 -7.91 -97.41 38.77
N GLN A 180 -6.90 -98.13 38.28
CA GLN A 180 -5.67 -97.52 37.79
C GLN A 180 -5.91 -96.66 36.54
N ARG A 181 -6.68 -97.16 35.56
CA ARG A 181 -7.09 -96.34 34.41
C ARG A 181 -7.93 -95.14 34.82
N GLN A 182 -8.83 -95.29 35.79
CA GLN A 182 -9.64 -94.19 36.30
C GLN A 182 -8.76 -93.12 36.96
N LYS A 183 -7.77 -93.54 37.74
CA LYS A 183 -6.80 -92.65 38.38
C LYS A 183 -5.93 -91.91 37.36
N GLU A 184 -5.42 -92.60 36.33
CA GLU A 184 -4.68 -91.98 35.22
C GLU A 184 -5.56 -90.97 34.46
N THR A 185 -6.82 -91.33 34.20
CA THR A 185 -7.79 -90.43 33.55
C THR A 185 -8.12 -89.21 34.41
N ASP A 186 -8.25 -89.39 35.73
CA ASP A 186 -8.52 -88.29 36.67
C ASP A 186 -7.31 -87.37 36.85
N GLU A 187 -6.09 -87.91 36.84
CA GLU A 187 -4.85 -87.14 36.83
C GLU A 187 -4.72 -86.32 35.53
N ASP A 188 -4.99 -86.92 34.37
CA ASP A 188 -4.95 -86.21 33.09
C ASP A 188 -6.08 -85.17 32.97
N ARG A 189 -7.28 -85.46 33.52
CA ARG A 189 -8.37 -84.49 33.64
C ARG A 189 -8.00 -83.33 34.56
N SER A 190 -7.28 -83.59 35.65
CA SER A 190 -6.79 -82.55 36.55
C SER A 190 -5.73 -81.67 35.88
N LYS A 191 -4.78 -82.26 35.14
CA LYS A 191 -3.75 -81.52 34.39
C LYS A 191 -4.39 -80.64 33.30
N THR A 192 -5.27 -81.21 32.48
CA THR A 192 -5.99 -80.47 31.43
C THR A 192 -6.86 -79.36 32.01
N HIS A 193 -7.49 -79.57 33.17
CA HIS A 193 -8.25 -78.51 33.86
C HIS A 193 -7.34 -77.36 34.31
N GLN A 194 -6.17 -77.68 34.85
CA GLN A 194 -5.20 -76.67 35.28
C GLN A 194 -4.64 -75.87 34.09
N GLU A 195 -4.34 -76.54 32.97
CA GLU A 195 -3.94 -75.88 31.73
C GLU A 195 -5.06 -74.98 31.17
N LEU A 196 -6.31 -75.44 31.20
CA LEU A 196 -7.46 -74.64 30.77
C LEU A 196 -7.65 -73.40 31.65
N GLN A 197 -7.45 -73.51 32.96
CA GLN A 197 -7.49 -72.36 33.88
C GLN A 197 -6.38 -71.36 33.56
N GLN A 198 -5.15 -71.82 33.31
CA GLN A 198 -4.03 -70.95 32.93
C GLN A 198 -4.26 -70.27 31.58
N LEU A 199 -4.87 -70.97 30.61
CA LEU A 199 -5.23 -70.38 29.32
C LEU A 199 -6.35 -69.35 29.46
N LYS A 200 -7.33 -69.57 30.34
CA LYS A 200 -8.37 -68.57 30.65
C LYS A 200 -7.78 -67.30 31.24
N VAL A 201 -6.88 -67.40 32.23
CA VAL A 201 -6.21 -66.24 32.82
C VAL A 201 -5.43 -65.47 31.74
N ARG A 202 -4.68 -66.18 30.89
CA ARG A 202 -3.97 -65.54 29.77
C ARG A 202 -4.92 -64.91 28.74
N GLN A 203 -6.05 -65.53 28.47
CA GLN A 203 -7.07 -64.97 27.58
C GLN A 203 -7.64 -63.68 28.17
N ASP A 204 -7.97 -63.68 29.47
CA ASP A 204 -8.50 -62.50 30.17
C ASP A 204 -7.48 -61.34 30.16
N GLU A 205 -6.20 -61.62 30.41
CA GLU A 205 -5.10 -60.65 30.32
C GLU A 205 -5.00 -60.03 28.92
N VAL A 206 -5.00 -60.86 27.87
CA VAL A 206 -4.94 -60.39 26.48
C VAL A 206 -6.18 -59.57 26.11
N THR A 207 -7.37 -59.94 26.61
CA THR A 207 -8.59 -59.17 26.35
C THR A 207 -8.57 -57.80 27.04
N ASP A 208 -8.02 -57.70 28.26
CA ASP A 208 -7.87 -56.43 28.97
C ASP A 208 -6.86 -55.51 28.27
N GLU A 209 -5.73 -56.06 27.81
CA GLU A 209 -4.75 -55.31 27.01
C GLU A 209 -5.36 -54.83 25.68
N LEU A 210 -6.11 -55.69 24.99
CA LEU A 210 -6.80 -55.35 23.75
C LEU A 210 -7.84 -54.24 23.98
N GLN A 211 -8.58 -54.29 25.10
CA GLN A 211 -9.54 -53.25 25.46
C GLN A 211 -8.85 -51.91 25.71
N LYS A 212 -7.73 -51.89 26.44
CA LYS A 212 -6.93 -50.67 26.65
C LYS A 212 -6.37 -50.12 25.34
N ALA A 213 -5.85 -50.98 24.49
CA ALA A 213 -5.35 -50.60 23.17
C ALA A 213 -6.45 -50.01 22.28
N ASN A 214 -7.65 -50.59 22.32
CA ASN A 214 -8.81 -50.08 21.58
C ASN A 214 -9.24 -48.70 22.10
N GLN A 215 -9.35 -48.52 23.42
CA GLN A 215 -9.66 -47.21 24.02
C GLN A 215 -8.61 -46.15 23.67
N HIS A 216 -7.33 -46.53 23.67
CA HIS A 216 -6.26 -45.64 23.27
C HIS A 216 -6.33 -45.27 21.78
N ASN A 217 -6.63 -46.24 20.91
CA ASN A 217 -6.85 -45.98 19.48
C ASN A 217 -8.05 -45.06 19.23
N GLU A 218 -9.16 -45.25 19.94
CA GLU A 218 -10.33 -44.36 19.86
C GLU A 218 -9.96 -42.93 20.29
N HIS A 219 -9.15 -42.77 21.34
CA HIS A 219 -8.67 -41.47 21.79
C HIS A 219 -7.78 -40.78 20.75
N ILE A 220 -6.79 -41.50 20.19
CA ILE A 220 -5.92 -40.97 19.13
C ILE A 220 -6.75 -40.60 17.89
N GLN A 221 -7.74 -41.41 17.53
CA GLN A 221 -8.64 -41.09 16.42
C GLN A 221 -9.42 -39.80 16.67
N HIS A 222 -9.90 -39.58 17.90
CA HIS A 222 -10.58 -38.35 18.28
C HIS A 222 -9.65 -37.13 18.18
N GLU A 223 -8.45 -37.21 18.75
CA GLU A 223 -7.45 -36.13 18.66
C GLU A 223 -7.05 -35.84 17.20
N LEU A 224 -6.90 -36.87 16.37
CA LEU A 224 -6.62 -36.71 14.95
C LEU A 224 -7.77 -36.02 14.21
N ILE A 225 -9.02 -36.34 14.55
CA ILE A 225 -10.20 -35.69 13.98
C ILE A 225 -10.25 -34.21 14.40
N GLU A 226 -10.04 -33.90 15.68
CA GLU A 226 -10.01 -32.51 16.17
C GLU A 226 -8.90 -31.70 15.51
N SER A 227 -7.67 -32.25 15.44
CA SER A 227 -6.53 -31.63 14.78
C SER A 227 -6.81 -31.41 13.29
N LYS A 228 -7.38 -32.40 12.60
CA LYS A 228 -7.78 -32.29 11.19
C LYS A 228 -8.84 -31.22 10.98
N ASN A 229 -9.85 -31.14 11.86
CA ASN A 229 -10.90 -30.13 11.77
C ASN A 229 -10.35 -28.73 12.00
N SER A 230 -9.47 -28.55 12.99
CA SER A 230 -8.77 -27.28 13.23
C SER A 230 -7.97 -26.85 12.00
N TYR A 231 -7.23 -27.78 11.37
CA TYR A 231 -6.47 -27.49 10.16
C TYR A 231 -7.36 -27.16 8.95
N ILE A 232 -8.52 -27.82 8.81
CA ILE A 232 -9.52 -27.50 7.78
C ILE A 232 -10.09 -26.10 7.96
N GLU A 233 -10.38 -25.68 9.19
CA GLU A 233 -10.87 -24.33 9.47
C GLU A 233 -9.83 -23.26 9.12
N GLU A 234 -8.55 -23.49 9.45
CA GLU A 234 -7.45 -22.60 9.08
C GLU A 234 -7.30 -22.51 7.55
N LEU A 235 -7.36 -23.65 6.85
CA LEU A 235 -7.33 -23.67 5.39
C LEU A 235 -8.52 -22.93 4.76
N GLN A 236 -9.73 -23.06 5.33
CA GLN A 236 -10.90 -22.33 4.86
C GLN A 236 -10.74 -20.82 5.06
N LYS A 237 -10.23 -20.39 6.22
CA LYS A 237 -9.92 -18.97 6.49
C LYS A 237 -8.88 -18.43 5.50
N ALA A 238 -7.80 -19.18 5.27
CA ALA A 238 -6.77 -18.82 4.31
C ALA A 238 -7.31 -18.75 2.87
N LYS A 239 -8.20 -19.67 2.49
CA LYS A 239 -8.85 -19.69 1.17
C LYS A 239 -9.74 -18.46 0.96
N VAL A 240 -10.61 -18.13 1.92
CA VAL A 240 -11.48 -16.94 1.85
C VAL A 240 -10.63 -15.66 1.79
N HIS A 241 -9.55 -15.59 2.57
CA HIS A 241 -8.62 -14.46 2.51
C HIS A 241 -7.96 -14.34 1.13
N SER A 242 -7.49 -15.46 0.56
CA SER A 242 -6.92 -15.50 -0.78
C SER A 242 -7.92 -15.05 -1.85
N GLU A 243 -9.17 -15.50 -1.79
CA GLU A 243 -10.23 -15.09 -2.73
C GLU A 243 -10.52 -13.58 -2.61
N ASN A 244 -10.55 -13.03 -1.39
CA ASN A 244 -10.74 -11.61 -1.16
C ASN A 244 -9.58 -10.76 -1.70
N VAL A 245 -8.34 -11.18 -1.47
CA VAL A 245 -7.15 -10.52 -2.04
C VAL A 245 -7.18 -10.58 -3.58
N GLN A 246 -7.61 -11.70 -4.14
CA GLN A 246 -7.71 -11.87 -5.59
C GLN A 246 -8.81 -10.98 -6.20
N HIS A 247 -9.93 -10.78 -5.49
CA HIS A 247 -10.96 -9.82 -5.88
C HIS A 247 -10.44 -8.37 -5.83
N GLN A 248 -9.77 -7.98 -4.74
CA GLN A 248 -9.15 -6.65 -4.61
C GLN A 248 -8.10 -6.40 -5.70
N LEU A 249 -7.33 -7.43 -6.08
CA LEU A 249 -6.34 -7.32 -7.13
C LEU A 249 -6.99 -7.18 -8.52
N LEU A 250 -8.18 -7.79 -8.73
CA LEU A 250 -8.97 -7.62 -9.94
C LEU A 250 -9.56 -6.21 -10.03
N GLU A 251 -10.16 -5.69 -8.95
CA GLU A 251 -10.66 -4.32 -8.87
C GLU A 251 -9.53 -3.30 -9.09
N PHE A 252 -8.37 -3.52 -8.45
CA PHE A 252 -7.20 -2.67 -8.65
C PHE A 252 -6.72 -2.69 -10.11
N LYS A 253 -6.75 -3.86 -10.75
CA LYS A 253 -6.38 -4.01 -12.16
C LYS A 253 -7.37 -3.29 -13.09
N GLU A 254 -8.67 -3.37 -12.81
CA GLU A 254 -9.69 -2.61 -13.54
C GLU A 254 -9.49 -1.10 -13.37
N LEU A 255 -9.21 -0.64 -12.15
CA LEU A 255 -8.90 0.77 -11.89
C LEU A 255 -7.64 1.23 -12.63
N CYS A 256 -6.56 0.43 -12.62
CA CYS A 256 -5.36 0.72 -13.40
C CYS A 256 -5.66 0.81 -14.90
N ASN A 257 -6.47 -0.11 -15.44
CA ASN A 257 -6.86 -0.06 -16.85
C ASN A 257 -7.70 1.19 -17.17
N GLN A 258 -8.60 1.59 -16.27
CA GLN A 258 -9.39 2.83 -16.42
C GLN A 258 -8.48 4.07 -16.41
N LEU A 259 -7.60 4.18 -15.41
CA LEU A 259 -6.63 5.28 -15.32
C LEU A 259 -5.70 5.32 -16.52
N GLN A 260 -5.31 4.16 -17.05
CA GLN A 260 -4.47 4.07 -18.24
C GLN A 260 -5.22 4.50 -19.49
N SER A 261 -6.50 4.12 -19.62
CA SER A 261 -7.37 4.60 -20.71
C SER A 261 -7.60 6.12 -20.62
N GLU A 262 -7.82 6.67 -19.43
CA GLU A 262 -7.92 8.13 -19.23
C GLU A 262 -6.61 8.82 -19.55
N HIS A 263 -5.47 8.25 -19.14
CA HIS A 263 -4.15 8.79 -19.46
C HIS A 263 -3.91 8.82 -20.97
N ASP A 264 -4.22 7.73 -21.68
CA ASP A 264 -4.09 7.64 -23.14
C ASP A 264 -5.04 8.61 -23.84
N GLN A 265 -6.25 8.79 -23.32
CA GLN A 265 -7.19 9.79 -23.82
C GLN A 265 -6.65 11.21 -23.63
N LEU A 266 -6.15 11.54 -22.44
CA LEU A 266 -5.54 12.84 -22.16
C LEU A 266 -4.27 13.09 -22.97
N LEU A 267 -3.45 12.05 -23.21
CA LEU A 267 -2.32 12.13 -24.12
C LEU A 267 -2.76 12.41 -25.55
N ASN A 268 -3.81 11.75 -26.03
CA ASN A 268 -4.36 12.01 -27.35
C ASN A 268 -4.98 13.40 -27.47
N GLU A 269 -5.68 13.88 -26.44
CA GLU A 269 -6.20 15.25 -26.36
C GLU A 269 -5.06 16.27 -26.33
N ARG A 270 -4.00 16.02 -25.55
CA ARG A 270 -2.77 16.82 -25.55
C ARG A 270 -2.12 16.84 -26.92
N ASP A 271 -1.96 15.70 -27.56
CA ASP A 271 -1.30 15.59 -28.87
C ASP A 271 -2.15 16.22 -29.98
N CYS A 272 -3.49 16.13 -29.88
CA CYS A 272 -4.41 16.87 -30.73
C CYS A 272 -4.28 18.38 -30.49
N ALA A 273 -4.23 18.83 -29.24
CA ALA A 273 -4.06 20.24 -28.88
C ALA A 273 -2.69 20.77 -29.32
N VAL A 274 -1.62 19.98 -29.15
CA VAL A 274 -0.27 20.30 -29.64
C VAL A 274 -0.28 20.36 -31.17
N GLY A 275 -0.92 19.41 -31.85
CA GLY A 275 -1.08 19.43 -33.30
C GLY A 275 -1.91 20.63 -33.79
N GLU A 276 -2.93 21.06 -33.04
CA GLU A 276 -3.64 22.32 -33.31
C GLU A 276 -2.76 23.54 -33.06
N VAL A 277 -1.99 23.58 -31.98
CA VAL A 277 -1.03 24.65 -31.68
C VAL A 277 0.08 24.72 -32.74
N GLU A 278 0.56 23.57 -33.23
CA GLU A 278 1.53 23.48 -34.32
C GLU A 278 0.92 23.95 -35.64
N LYS A 279 -0.32 23.55 -35.95
CA LYS A 279 -1.07 24.09 -37.10
C LYS A 279 -1.31 25.59 -36.95
N LEU A 280 -1.61 26.09 -35.75
CA LEU A 280 -1.74 27.51 -35.46
C LEU A 280 -0.40 28.23 -35.51
N HIS A 281 0.71 27.59 -35.14
CA HIS A 281 2.07 28.11 -35.26
C HIS A 281 2.56 28.13 -36.70
N GLN A 282 2.21 27.11 -37.49
CA GLN A 282 2.47 27.03 -38.91
C GLN A 282 1.62 28.04 -39.66
N ARG A 283 0.33 28.16 -39.31
CA ARG A 283 -0.58 29.19 -39.83
C ARG A 283 -0.18 30.58 -39.34
N ARG A 284 0.37 30.73 -38.12
CA ARG A 284 1.03 31.95 -37.63
C ARG A 284 2.32 32.20 -38.37
N GLY A 285 3.06 31.17 -38.77
CA GLY A 285 4.29 31.25 -39.57
C GLY A 285 4.01 31.62 -41.03
N GLU A 286 2.90 31.15 -41.59
CA GLU A 286 2.35 31.50 -42.89
C GLU A 286 1.69 32.88 -42.84
N ILE A 287 0.99 33.23 -41.77
CA ILE A 287 0.52 34.59 -41.48
C ILE A 287 1.72 35.50 -41.24
N LEU A 288 2.79 35.08 -40.56
CA LEU A 288 4.02 35.86 -40.36
C LEU A 288 4.84 36.00 -41.65
N SER A 289 4.77 35.03 -42.55
CA SER A 289 5.39 35.11 -43.88
C SER A 289 4.58 36.01 -44.82
N VAL A 290 3.25 36.04 -44.68
CA VAL A 290 2.34 37.01 -45.31
C VAL A 290 2.47 38.40 -44.66
N LEU A 291 2.69 38.49 -43.34
CA LEU A 291 2.97 39.71 -42.57
C LEU A 291 4.44 40.15 -42.69
N ARG A 292 5.26 39.53 -43.54
CA ARG A 292 6.59 40.06 -43.88
C ARG A 292 6.48 41.46 -44.54
N THR A 293 5.29 41.86 -44.95
CA THR A 293 4.90 43.20 -45.40
C THR A 293 4.38 44.12 -44.27
N ALA A 294 4.12 43.61 -43.06
CA ALA A 294 3.54 44.36 -41.93
C ALA A 294 4.43 44.41 -40.66
N MET A 295 5.45 43.55 -40.54
CA MET A 295 6.41 43.62 -39.44
C MET A 295 7.32 44.85 -39.54
N PRO A 296 7.62 45.54 -38.41
CA PRO A 296 8.62 46.59 -38.39
C PRO A 296 9.95 46.06 -38.95
N ARG A 297 10.63 46.85 -39.78
CA ARG A 297 11.87 46.43 -40.42
C ARG A 297 12.91 46.06 -39.37
N ARG A 298 13.66 44.98 -39.58
CA ARG A 298 14.78 44.62 -38.70
C ARG A 298 16.01 45.46 -39.05
N PHE A 299 16.53 46.16 -38.05
CA PHE A 299 17.80 46.89 -38.09
C PHE A 299 18.86 46.11 -37.31
N SER A 300 20.11 46.22 -37.75
CA SER A 300 21.27 45.68 -37.03
C SER A 300 21.80 46.68 -35.99
N SER A 301 22.47 46.19 -34.94
CA SER A 301 23.11 47.08 -33.94
C SER A 301 24.08 48.06 -34.60
N SER A 302 24.87 47.59 -35.57
CA SER A 302 25.86 48.42 -36.28
C SER A 302 25.20 49.57 -37.08
N GLU A 303 24.02 49.35 -37.65
CA GLU A 303 23.26 50.42 -38.32
C GLU A 303 22.81 51.49 -37.32
N LEU A 304 22.34 51.08 -36.14
CA LEU A 304 21.89 52.01 -35.10
C LEU A 304 23.07 52.75 -34.46
N GLU A 305 24.19 52.08 -34.21
CA GLU A 305 25.44 52.68 -33.74
C GLU A 305 25.92 53.74 -34.74
N TRP A 306 25.95 53.43 -36.04
CA TRP A 306 26.33 54.40 -37.06
C TRP A 306 25.36 55.59 -37.12
N ALA A 307 24.05 55.32 -37.09
CA ALA A 307 23.01 56.35 -37.16
C ALA A 307 23.01 57.30 -35.95
N THR A 308 23.53 56.86 -34.81
CA THR A 308 23.58 57.61 -33.55
C THR A 308 24.99 58.05 -33.15
N GLU A 309 25.98 57.89 -34.04
CA GLU A 309 27.40 58.17 -33.75
C GLU A 309 27.91 57.48 -32.46
N ASN A 310 27.59 56.18 -32.34
CA ASN A 310 27.82 55.35 -31.14
C ASN A 310 27.06 55.85 -29.91
N LEU A 311 25.75 56.08 -30.05
CA LEU A 311 24.88 56.57 -28.97
C LEU A 311 25.41 57.86 -28.33
N ASN A 312 25.85 58.80 -29.18
CA ASN A 312 26.42 60.06 -28.74
C ASN A 312 25.42 60.83 -27.87
N THR A 313 25.86 61.24 -26.69
CA THR A 313 25.03 61.99 -25.73
C THR A 313 24.50 63.32 -26.29
N SER A 314 25.17 63.94 -27.27
CA SER A 314 24.69 65.17 -27.93
C SER A 314 23.44 64.94 -28.79
N LEU A 315 23.22 63.71 -29.25
CA LEU A 315 22.08 63.30 -30.05
C LEU A 315 20.92 62.78 -29.19
N LYS A 316 21.08 62.74 -27.86
CA LYS A 316 20.02 62.32 -26.95
C LYS A 316 18.92 63.39 -26.90
N ILE A 317 17.73 63.03 -27.36
CA ILE A 317 16.55 63.92 -27.42
C ILE A 317 15.54 63.67 -26.30
N GLY A 318 15.67 62.54 -25.62
CA GLY A 318 14.80 62.18 -24.51
C GLY A 318 15.32 60.97 -23.75
N GLY A 319 14.70 60.68 -22.61
CA GLY A 319 14.99 59.45 -21.88
C GLY A 319 14.72 59.56 -20.39
N GLY A 320 14.26 58.46 -19.83
CA GLY A 320 14.07 58.29 -18.39
C GLY A 320 15.04 57.28 -17.81
N GLU A 321 14.69 56.72 -16.65
CA GLU A 321 15.45 55.66 -15.98
C GLU A 321 15.56 54.37 -16.83
N PHE A 322 14.54 54.12 -17.66
CA PHE A 322 14.30 52.84 -18.33
C PHE A 322 14.65 52.81 -19.82
N ALA A 323 14.69 53.98 -20.47
CA ALA A 323 14.97 54.11 -21.90
C ALA A 323 15.72 55.40 -22.22
N SER A 324 16.51 55.40 -23.28
CA SER A 324 17.11 56.61 -23.85
C SER A 324 16.73 56.73 -25.32
N VAL A 325 16.30 57.93 -25.73
CA VAL A 325 15.88 58.21 -27.10
C VAL A 325 16.91 59.12 -27.75
N TYR A 326 17.43 58.69 -28.89
CA TYR A 326 18.43 59.40 -29.67
C TYR A 326 17.85 59.82 -31.02
N GLN A 327 18.18 61.02 -31.46
CA GLN A 327 18.00 61.39 -32.86
C GLN A 327 19.07 60.68 -33.69
N GLY A 328 18.65 60.03 -34.77
CA GLY A 328 19.58 59.40 -35.71
C GLY A 328 19.24 59.72 -37.15
N VAL A 329 20.13 59.32 -38.05
CA VAL A 329 19.88 59.36 -39.50
C VAL A 329 20.06 57.96 -40.08
N LEU A 330 18.97 57.38 -40.55
CA LEU A 330 18.95 56.09 -41.24
C LEU A 330 18.47 56.30 -42.68
N TRP A 331 19.26 55.89 -43.67
CA TRP A 331 18.97 56.06 -45.11
C TRP A 331 18.54 57.49 -45.49
N ASN A 332 19.26 58.49 -44.99
CA ASN A 332 18.97 59.92 -45.16
C ASN A 332 17.63 60.41 -44.57
N MET A 333 16.98 59.59 -43.74
CA MET A 333 15.78 59.96 -42.99
C MET A 333 16.14 60.22 -41.53
N LYS A 334 15.65 61.33 -40.96
CA LYS A 334 15.74 61.56 -39.52
C LYS A 334 14.80 60.59 -38.80
N VAL A 335 15.32 59.93 -37.78
CA VAL A 335 14.60 58.93 -36.98
C VAL A 335 14.79 59.20 -35.49
N ALA A 336 13.85 58.70 -34.68
CA ALA A 336 14.00 58.63 -33.23
C ALA A 336 14.29 57.17 -32.84
N ILE A 337 15.45 56.91 -32.24
CA ILE A 337 15.92 55.57 -31.85
C ILE A 337 15.79 55.47 -30.34
N LYS A 338 14.79 54.73 -29.87
CA LYS A 338 14.53 54.44 -28.46
C LYS A 338 15.24 53.15 -28.07
N VAL A 339 16.29 53.28 -27.27
CA VAL A 339 17.07 52.16 -26.72
C VAL A 339 16.55 51.83 -25.33
N LEU A 340 16.01 50.62 -25.15
CA LEU A 340 15.54 50.11 -23.87
C LEU A 340 16.71 49.48 -23.11
N ARG A 341 16.79 49.71 -21.80
CA ARG A 341 17.87 49.12 -20.98
C ARG A 341 17.49 47.68 -20.60
N PRO A 342 18.23 46.65 -21.07
CA PRO A 342 17.89 45.25 -20.77
C PRO A 342 18.16 44.86 -19.31
N ASP A 343 19.04 45.58 -18.61
CA ASP A 343 19.44 45.30 -17.21
C ASP A 343 18.36 45.66 -16.18
N VAL A 344 17.31 46.38 -16.62
CA VAL A 344 16.13 46.62 -15.79
C VAL A 344 15.16 45.45 -16.03
N LEU A 345 14.66 44.85 -14.95
CA LEU A 345 13.78 43.67 -14.86
C LEU A 345 12.59 43.59 -15.84
N GLN A 346 12.30 44.63 -16.62
CA GLN A 346 11.14 44.74 -17.51
C GLN A 346 11.45 45.29 -18.93
N GLY A 347 12.70 45.67 -19.26
CA GLY A 347 13.04 46.30 -20.54
C GLY A 347 12.77 45.41 -21.77
N ARG A 348 12.99 44.10 -21.65
CA ARG A 348 12.66 43.12 -22.70
C ARG A 348 11.16 42.95 -22.90
N SER A 349 10.39 42.89 -21.82
CA SER A 349 8.93 42.76 -21.89
C SER A 349 8.32 43.98 -22.60
N GLN A 350 8.85 45.18 -22.31
CA GLN A 350 8.41 46.42 -22.97
C GLN A 350 8.73 46.43 -24.46
N PHE A 351 9.94 45.99 -24.83
CA PHE A 351 10.32 45.88 -26.23
C PHE A 351 9.35 44.96 -27.00
N GLU A 352 9.04 43.79 -26.45
CA GLU A 352 8.16 42.81 -27.06
C GLU A 352 6.70 43.33 -27.12
N GLU A 353 6.21 43.97 -26.07
CA GLU A 353 4.86 44.56 -26.00
C GLU A 353 4.69 45.72 -26.99
N GLU A 354 5.65 46.65 -27.04
CA GLU A 354 5.58 47.83 -27.90
C GLU A 354 5.64 47.44 -29.40
N ILE A 355 6.41 46.39 -29.75
CA ILE A 355 6.38 45.79 -31.09
C ILE A 355 5.03 45.12 -31.36
N ALA A 356 4.51 44.34 -30.41
CA ALA A 356 3.24 43.64 -30.58
C ALA A 356 2.08 44.60 -30.82
N ILE A 357 2.05 45.73 -30.10
CA ILE A 357 1.05 46.79 -30.29
C ILE A 357 1.22 47.40 -31.69
N HIS A 358 2.38 47.98 -32.01
CA HIS A 358 2.61 48.67 -33.29
C HIS A 358 2.51 47.77 -34.53
N SER A 359 2.67 46.44 -34.38
CA SER A 359 2.42 45.49 -35.47
C SER A 359 0.93 45.35 -35.85
N ARG A 360 0.03 45.74 -34.94
CA ARG A 360 -1.43 45.59 -35.08
C ARG A 360 -2.16 46.91 -35.29
N VAL A 361 -1.59 48.03 -34.82
CA VAL A 361 -2.26 49.33 -34.83
C VAL A 361 -1.47 50.36 -35.64
N ARG A 362 -2.16 51.10 -36.52
CA ARG A 362 -1.62 52.23 -37.27
C ARG A 362 -2.69 53.31 -37.39
N HIS A 363 -2.37 54.52 -36.96
CA HIS A 363 -3.29 55.65 -36.96
C HIS A 363 -2.51 56.95 -37.25
N PRO A 364 -3.09 57.95 -37.96
CA PRO A 364 -2.40 59.21 -38.25
C PRO A 364 -1.90 59.96 -37.00
N ASN A 365 -2.62 59.83 -35.89
CA ASN A 365 -2.28 60.45 -34.59
C ASN A 365 -1.59 59.47 -33.63
N MET A 366 -0.85 58.50 -34.17
CA MET A 366 0.06 57.63 -33.44
C MET A 366 1.45 57.70 -34.08
N VAL A 367 2.50 57.64 -33.25
CA VAL A 367 3.86 57.62 -33.77
C VAL A 367 4.11 56.32 -34.53
N THR A 368 4.66 56.45 -35.73
CA THR A 368 4.91 55.32 -36.62
C THR A 368 6.19 54.59 -36.22
N LEU A 369 6.07 53.31 -35.86
CA LEU A 369 7.21 52.40 -35.71
C LEU A 369 7.73 51.99 -37.10
N LEU A 370 8.94 52.43 -37.44
CA LEU A 370 9.61 52.12 -38.70
C LEU A 370 10.31 50.75 -38.65
N GLY A 371 10.84 50.39 -37.48
CA GLY A 371 11.54 49.14 -37.30
C GLY A 371 12.05 48.91 -35.89
N ALA A 372 12.74 47.79 -35.70
CA ALA A 372 13.30 47.39 -34.42
C ALA A 372 14.65 46.67 -34.61
N CYS A 373 15.52 46.78 -33.61
CA CYS A 373 16.77 46.04 -33.49
C CYS A 373 16.70 45.19 -32.21
N PRO A 374 16.40 43.89 -32.33
CA PRO A 374 16.34 42.98 -31.19
C PRO A 374 17.67 42.82 -30.46
N GLU A 375 18.80 42.94 -31.16
CA GLU A 375 20.15 42.77 -30.59
C GLU A 375 20.44 43.80 -29.49
N SER A 376 19.94 45.03 -29.70
CA SER A 376 20.19 46.17 -28.83
C SER A 376 18.93 46.65 -28.10
N TYR A 377 17.85 45.86 -28.14
CA TYR A 377 16.52 46.19 -27.61
C TYR A 377 16.08 47.62 -27.98
N ALA A 378 16.22 47.97 -29.26
CA ALA A 378 15.99 49.32 -29.74
C ALA A 378 14.84 49.40 -30.74
N LEU A 379 14.01 50.43 -30.60
CA LEU A 379 12.86 50.72 -31.46
C LEU A 379 13.15 51.98 -32.28
N VAL A 380 12.83 51.94 -33.56
CA VAL A 380 13.09 53.02 -34.51
C VAL A 380 11.76 53.63 -34.95
N TYR A 381 11.56 54.89 -34.60
CA TYR A 381 10.35 55.66 -34.88
C TYR A 381 10.60 56.77 -35.90
N GLU A 382 9.52 57.26 -36.50
CA GLU A 382 9.54 58.55 -37.19
C GLU A 382 10.01 59.67 -36.24
N PHE A 383 10.82 60.60 -36.75
CA PHE A 383 11.27 61.74 -35.96
C PHE A 383 10.26 62.90 -36.04
N LEU A 384 9.80 63.38 -34.89
CA LEU A 384 8.86 64.48 -34.76
C LEU A 384 9.58 65.74 -34.27
N SER A 385 9.75 66.70 -35.18
CA SER A 385 10.69 67.82 -34.99
C SER A 385 10.28 68.83 -33.93
N ASN A 386 9.00 68.88 -33.55
CA ASN A 386 8.49 69.86 -32.60
C ASN A 386 8.49 69.35 -31.15
N GLY A 387 8.96 68.13 -30.89
CA GLY A 387 9.10 67.58 -29.54
C GLY A 387 7.76 67.15 -28.92
N ASN A 388 7.70 67.09 -27.59
CA ASN A 388 6.51 66.69 -26.84
C ASN A 388 5.68 67.89 -26.34
N LEU A 389 4.41 67.65 -26.01
CA LEU A 389 3.46 68.66 -25.56
C LEU A 389 3.80 69.23 -24.17
N GLU A 390 4.47 68.46 -23.30
CA GLU A 390 4.91 68.93 -21.97
C GLU A 390 5.83 70.15 -22.09
N GLU A 391 6.75 70.16 -23.07
CA GLU A 391 7.64 71.30 -23.31
C GLU A 391 6.87 72.59 -23.66
N TYR A 392 5.75 72.48 -24.37
CA TYR A 392 4.90 73.64 -24.69
C TYR A 392 4.11 74.09 -23.47
N LEU A 393 3.70 73.18 -22.61
CA LEU A 393 3.02 73.52 -21.37
C LEU A 393 3.98 74.11 -20.33
N LEU A 394 5.28 73.82 -20.38
CA LEU A 394 6.27 74.37 -19.44
C LEU A 394 6.92 75.67 -19.92
N CYS A 395 7.26 75.78 -21.20
CA CYS A 395 7.99 76.93 -21.75
C CYS A 395 7.03 78.02 -22.26
N ALA A 396 7.07 79.21 -21.67
CA ALA A 396 6.16 80.31 -22.01
C ALA A 396 6.22 80.74 -23.48
N ASP A 397 7.42 80.72 -24.09
CA ASP A 397 7.59 81.10 -25.51
C ASP A 397 6.96 80.07 -26.45
N LYS A 398 7.19 78.77 -26.17
CA LYS A 398 6.52 77.68 -26.90
C LYS A 398 5.02 77.69 -26.65
N ARG A 399 4.56 77.94 -25.42
CA ARG A 399 3.14 77.92 -25.04
C ARG A 399 2.28 78.88 -25.85
N GLN A 400 2.83 80.04 -26.21
CA GLN A 400 2.14 81.05 -27.03
C GLN A 400 1.86 80.56 -28.46
N THR A 401 2.60 79.56 -28.94
CA THR A 401 2.36 78.96 -30.26
C THR A 401 1.17 78.00 -30.25
N LEU A 402 0.76 77.48 -29.09
CA LEU A 402 -0.45 76.68 -28.94
C LEU A 402 -1.67 77.57 -28.76
N THR A 403 -2.16 78.14 -29.85
CA THR A 403 -3.44 78.85 -29.87
C THR A 403 -4.57 77.91 -29.45
N TRP A 404 -5.68 78.48 -28.98
CA TRP A 404 -6.83 77.68 -28.57
C TRP A 404 -7.33 76.74 -29.70
N HIS A 405 -7.24 77.19 -30.95
CA HIS A 405 -7.53 76.36 -32.13
C HIS A 405 -6.66 75.11 -32.21
N ILE A 406 -5.35 75.25 -31.99
CA ILE A 406 -4.41 74.12 -32.00
C ILE A 406 -4.68 73.20 -30.81
N ARG A 407 -5.02 73.75 -29.64
CA ARG A 407 -5.35 72.94 -28.45
C ARG A 407 -6.61 72.10 -28.65
N VAL A 408 -7.65 72.66 -29.26
CA VAL A 408 -8.86 71.92 -29.67
C VAL A 408 -8.50 70.80 -30.64
N ARG A 409 -7.68 71.10 -31.66
CA ARG A 409 -7.22 70.12 -32.64
C ARG A 409 -6.45 68.97 -31.98
N ILE A 410 -5.52 69.28 -31.08
CA ILE A 410 -4.76 68.26 -30.32
C ILE A 410 -5.73 67.35 -29.56
N ILE A 411 -6.71 67.91 -28.85
CA ILE A 411 -7.70 67.10 -28.14
C ILE A 411 -8.49 66.18 -29.07
N ALA A 412 -8.92 66.67 -30.23
CA ALA A 412 -9.60 65.85 -31.22
C ALA A 412 -8.70 64.72 -31.76
N GLU A 413 -7.46 65.04 -32.11
CA GLU A 413 -6.48 64.07 -32.61
C GLU A 413 -6.17 62.96 -31.59
N ILE A 414 -5.99 63.32 -30.32
CA ILE A 414 -5.76 62.35 -29.23
C ILE A 414 -7.02 61.53 -28.95
N CYS A 415 -8.21 62.15 -28.95
CA CYS A 415 -9.47 61.44 -28.78
C CYS A 415 -9.67 60.38 -29.87
N SER A 416 -9.42 60.75 -31.13
CA SER A 416 -9.49 59.85 -32.28
C SER A 416 -8.56 58.65 -32.12
N ALA A 417 -7.30 58.89 -31.75
CA ALA A 417 -6.33 57.82 -31.54
C ALA A 417 -6.74 56.88 -30.38
N LEU A 418 -7.25 57.41 -29.27
CA LEU A 418 -7.69 56.58 -28.15
C LEU A 418 -8.92 55.74 -28.49
N ILE A 419 -9.91 56.29 -29.21
CA ILE A 419 -11.07 55.54 -29.71
C ILE A 419 -10.58 54.36 -30.56
N PHE A 420 -9.70 54.63 -31.53
CA PHE A 420 -9.14 53.60 -32.39
C PHE A 420 -8.46 52.47 -31.60
N LEU A 421 -7.69 52.81 -30.56
CA LEU A 421 -7.05 51.82 -29.69
C LEU A 421 -8.06 51.01 -28.87
N HIS A 422 -9.06 51.68 -28.30
CA HIS A 422 -10.07 51.07 -27.43
C HIS A 422 -11.05 50.17 -28.19
N GLU A 423 -11.30 50.46 -29.46
CA GLU A 423 -12.18 49.66 -30.32
C GLU A 423 -11.49 48.44 -30.95
N ASN A 424 -10.16 48.34 -30.87
CA ASN A 424 -9.41 47.22 -31.40
C ASN A 424 -9.89 45.86 -30.84
N LYS A 425 -10.01 44.84 -31.69
CA LYS A 425 -10.54 43.49 -31.35
C LYS A 425 -9.48 42.39 -31.57
N PRO A 426 -9.55 41.24 -30.86
CA PRO A 426 -10.55 40.86 -29.85
C PRO A 426 -10.42 41.66 -28.54
N ASP A 427 -9.21 42.11 -28.21
CA ASP A 427 -8.92 42.85 -26.99
C ASP A 427 -8.58 44.33 -27.27
N PRO A 428 -9.23 45.29 -26.57
CA PRO A 428 -8.88 46.71 -26.61
C PRO A 428 -7.40 46.94 -26.26
N VAL A 429 -6.76 47.87 -26.94
CA VAL A 429 -5.42 48.35 -26.57
C VAL A 429 -5.58 49.52 -25.61
N ILE A 430 -5.03 49.40 -24.42
CA ILE A 430 -5.02 50.48 -23.42
C ILE A 430 -3.66 51.15 -23.51
N HIS A 431 -3.62 52.48 -23.64
CA HIS A 431 -2.37 53.23 -23.72
C HIS A 431 -1.58 53.13 -22.40
N GLY A 432 -2.26 53.35 -21.27
CA GLY A 432 -1.73 53.13 -19.92
C GLY A 432 -0.91 54.29 -19.35
N ASP A 433 -0.07 54.95 -20.16
CA ASP A 433 0.78 56.08 -19.72
C ASP A 433 0.48 57.39 -20.48
N LEU A 434 -0.80 57.76 -20.61
CA LEU A 434 -1.17 58.98 -21.35
C LEU A 434 -0.84 60.24 -20.54
N LYS A 435 0.05 61.08 -21.07
CA LYS A 435 0.45 62.38 -20.50
C LYS A 435 1.03 63.29 -21.58
N PRO A 436 1.17 64.61 -21.36
CA PRO A 436 1.70 65.52 -22.37
C PRO A 436 3.13 65.20 -22.82
N ALA A 437 3.95 64.55 -21.98
CA ALA A 437 5.28 64.09 -22.37
C ALA A 437 5.26 62.97 -23.45
N ASN A 438 4.15 62.24 -23.55
CA ASN A 438 3.95 61.13 -24.51
C ASN A 438 3.03 61.56 -25.68
N ILE A 439 2.77 62.87 -25.82
CA ILE A 439 2.07 63.46 -26.97
C ILE A 439 3.10 64.25 -27.76
N LEU A 440 3.55 63.71 -28.89
CA LEU A 440 4.55 64.33 -29.74
C LEU A 440 3.91 65.16 -30.85
N LEU A 441 4.60 66.20 -31.29
CA LEU A 441 4.13 67.13 -32.32
C LEU A 441 5.02 67.05 -33.56
N ASP A 442 4.39 66.86 -34.73
CA ASP A 442 5.09 66.92 -36.01
C ASP A 442 5.39 68.37 -36.43
N ALA A 443 5.99 68.55 -37.62
CA ALA A 443 6.34 69.87 -38.15
C ALA A 443 5.14 70.85 -38.29
N ASN A 444 3.92 70.34 -38.40
CA ASN A 444 2.68 71.11 -38.54
C ASN A 444 1.88 71.21 -37.22
N LEU A 445 2.48 70.78 -36.10
CA LEU A 445 1.84 70.67 -34.78
C LEU A 445 0.63 69.71 -34.79
N VAL A 446 0.66 68.70 -35.67
CA VAL A 446 -0.25 67.55 -35.58
C VAL A 446 0.26 66.66 -34.45
N SER A 447 -0.64 66.28 -33.55
CA SER A 447 -0.32 65.46 -32.40
C SER A 447 -0.32 63.97 -32.73
N LYS A 448 0.64 63.26 -32.13
CA LYS A 448 0.82 61.82 -32.25
C LYS A 448 1.12 61.20 -30.88
N LEU A 449 0.38 60.17 -30.52
CA LEU A 449 0.62 59.38 -29.31
C LEU A 449 1.87 58.52 -29.44
N SER A 450 2.75 58.60 -28.45
CA SER A 450 3.96 57.79 -28.29
C SER A 450 3.92 56.97 -27.01
N ASP A 451 4.86 56.04 -26.87
CA ASP A 451 5.13 55.32 -25.61
C ASP A 451 3.92 54.56 -25.04
N PHE A 452 3.59 53.45 -25.70
CA PHE A 452 2.57 52.50 -25.25
C PHE A 452 3.14 51.56 -24.19
N GLY A 453 2.39 51.32 -23.11
CA GLY A 453 2.75 50.29 -22.12
C GLY A 453 2.23 50.56 -20.71
N ILE A 454 2.44 49.56 -19.84
CA ILE A 454 1.99 49.61 -18.44
C ILE A 454 2.85 50.62 -17.65
N PRO A 455 2.24 51.56 -16.89
CA PRO A 455 2.94 52.43 -15.96
C PRO A 455 3.79 51.62 -14.97
N HIS A 456 5.06 52.01 -14.82
CA HIS A 456 6.01 51.29 -13.98
C HIS A 456 5.69 51.53 -12.50
N LEU A 457 4.85 50.67 -11.92
CA LEU A 457 4.48 50.75 -10.52
C LEU A 457 5.36 49.88 -9.59
N LEU A 458 6.31 49.12 -10.13
CA LEU A 458 6.96 48.02 -9.39
C LEU A 458 8.24 48.39 -8.61
N ASN A 459 8.61 49.66 -8.42
CA ASN A 459 9.77 49.99 -7.55
C ASN A 459 9.68 51.35 -6.84
N GLN A 460 8.61 51.56 -6.06
CA GLN A 460 8.54 52.69 -5.12
C GLN A 460 9.18 52.40 -3.75
N SER A 461 10.15 51.49 -3.68
CA SER A 461 10.99 51.32 -2.49
C SER A 461 12.46 51.46 -2.88
N ASN A 462 13.05 52.61 -2.52
CA ASN A 462 14.49 52.87 -2.41
C ASN A 462 15.23 53.55 -3.60
N SER A 463 14.74 54.68 -4.13
CA SER A 463 15.67 55.63 -4.78
C SER A 463 15.34 57.09 -4.45
N ASN A 464 16.32 57.78 -3.84
CA ASN A 464 16.28 59.21 -3.49
C ASN A 464 16.53 60.10 -4.72
N SER A 465 15.78 59.93 -5.81
CA SER A 465 15.83 60.87 -6.96
C SER A 465 14.61 61.80 -6.95
N THR A 466 14.86 63.06 -6.58
CA THR A 466 13.88 63.97 -5.97
C THR A 466 13.19 64.95 -6.93
N LYS A 467 12.87 64.60 -8.19
CA LYS A 467 12.20 65.59 -9.09
C LYS A 467 11.03 65.12 -9.97
N HIS A 468 10.93 63.83 -10.33
CA HIS A 468 9.86 63.32 -11.22
C HIS A 468 8.85 62.29 -10.64
N PRO A 469 8.95 61.75 -9.40
CA PRO A 469 7.99 60.74 -8.92
C PRO A 469 6.55 61.23 -8.74
N VAL A 470 6.35 62.53 -8.45
CA VAL A 470 5.04 63.08 -8.08
C VAL A 470 4.19 63.44 -9.31
N GLU A 471 4.82 63.81 -10.43
CA GLU A 471 4.14 64.34 -11.63
C GLU A 471 3.57 63.26 -12.56
N THR A 472 4.07 62.02 -12.55
CA THR A 472 3.45 60.91 -13.31
C THR A 472 2.21 60.37 -12.59
N SER A 473 2.18 60.46 -11.24
CA SER A 473 1.08 59.94 -10.43
C SER A 473 -0.25 60.65 -10.63
N VAL A 474 -0.23 61.95 -10.95
CA VAL A 474 -1.45 62.76 -11.09
C VAL A 474 -2.26 62.47 -12.35
N TYR A 475 -1.65 61.85 -13.38
CA TYR A 475 -2.37 61.39 -14.57
C TYR A 475 -2.93 59.97 -14.39
N MET A 476 -2.50 59.24 -13.36
CA MET A 476 -2.96 57.87 -13.13
C MET A 476 -4.38 57.84 -12.57
N ASP A 477 -5.17 56.93 -13.12
CA ASP A 477 -6.54 56.66 -12.68
C ASP A 477 -6.55 56.27 -11.18
N PRO A 478 -7.29 57.00 -10.32
CA PRO A 478 -7.33 56.71 -8.89
C PRO A 478 -7.89 55.32 -8.57
N GLU A 479 -8.83 54.80 -9.37
CA GLU A 479 -9.30 53.43 -9.22
C GLU A 479 -8.23 52.42 -9.64
N PHE A 480 -7.37 52.74 -10.61
CA PHE A 480 -6.25 51.86 -11.00
C PHE A 480 -5.24 51.76 -9.86
N LEU A 481 -4.91 52.89 -9.23
CA LEU A 481 -4.03 52.93 -8.05
C LEU A 481 -4.61 52.11 -6.87
N ALA A 482 -5.94 52.05 -6.75
CA ALA A 482 -6.61 51.28 -5.71
C ALA A 482 -6.75 49.78 -6.04
N THR A 483 -7.12 49.44 -7.27
CA THR A 483 -7.51 48.06 -7.65
C THR A 483 -6.45 47.32 -8.47
N TRP A 484 -5.39 48.00 -8.92
CA TRP A 484 -4.35 47.46 -9.81
C TRP A 484 -4.88 46.89 -11.13
N LYS A 485 -6.08 47.30 -11.54
CA LYS A 485 -6.75 46.83 -12.76
C LYS A 485 -6.83 47.97 -13.76
N MET A 486 -6.04 47.90 -14.83
CA MET A 486 -6.07 48.88 -15.92
C MET A 486 -7.26 48.63 -16.84
N THR A 487 -7.92 49.68 -17.32
CA THR A 487 -9.04 49.60 -18.27
C THR A 487 -8.96 50.73 -19.30
N THR A 488 -9.75 50.69 -20.37
CA THR A 488 -9.88 51.82 -21.30
C THR A 488 -10.33 53.11 -20.60
N ARG A 489 -11.11 53.00 -19.51
CA ARG A 489 -11.52 54.14 -18.67
C ARG A 489 -10.38 54.76 -17.86
N SER A 490 -9.24 54.07 -17.75
CA SER A 490 -8.04 54.64 -17.15
C SER A 490 -7.40 55.67 -18.08
N ASP A 491 -7.34 55.40 -19.39
CA ASP A 491 -6.88 56.37 -20.39
C ASP A 491 -7.81 57.59 -20.45
N VAL A 492 -9.13 57.39 -20.31
CA VAL A 492 -10.12 58.49 -20.28
C VAL A 492 -9.82 59.48 -19.15
N TYR A 493 -9.46 58.97 -17.96
CA TYR A 493 -9.07 59.82 -16.84
C TYR A 493 -7.84 60.66 -17.16
N SER A 494 -6.78 60.00 -17.64
CA SER A 494 -5.52 60.65 -18.01
C SER A 494 -5.73 61.71 -19.10
N PHE A 495 -6.59 61.41 -20.08
CA PHE A 495 -6.98 62.32 -21.14
C PHE A 495 -7.69 63.55 -20.61
N GLY A 496 -8.61 63.39 -19.66
CA GLY A 496 -9.27 64.50 -18.99
C GLY A 496 -8.28 65.45 -18.29
N ILE A 497 -7.24 64.93 -17.63
CA ILE A 497 -6.18 65.77 -17.05
C ILE A 497 -5.44 66.57 -18.14
N VAL A 498 -5.14 65.95 -19.28
CA VAL A 498 -4.51 66.63 -20.43
C VAL A 498 -5.38 67.77 -20.96
N VAL A 499 -6.70 67.54 -21.10
CA VAL A 499 -7.68 68.56 -21.50
C VAL A 499 -7.65 69.74 -20.54
N LEU A 500 -7.74 69.49 -19.23
CA LEU A 500 -7.74 70.55 -18.22
C LEU A 500 -6.43 71.35 -18.22
N ARG A 501 -5.29 70.68 -18.47
CA ARG A 501 -4.00 71.37 -18.62
C ARG A 501 -3.94 72.22 -19.87
N LEU A 502 -4.49 71.76 -20.99
CA LEU A 502 -4.56 72.56 -22.21
C LEU A 502 -5.51 73.76 -22.07
N LEU A 503 -6.56 73.66 -21.25
CA LEU A 503 -7.42 74.79 -20.96
C LEU A 503 -6.70 75.86 -20.11
N THR A 504 -6.02 75.44 -19.05
CA THR A 504 -5.52 76.35 -18.01
C THR A 504 -4.04 76.71 -18.13
N GLY A 505 -3.24 75.90 -18.84
CA GLY A 505 -1.79 76.05 -18.90
C GLY A 505 -1.09 75.87 -17.54
N ARG A 506 -1.78 75.28 -16.55
CA ARG A 506 -1.30 75.12 -15.16
C ARG A 506 -0.69 73.74 -14.91
N SER A 507 -0.10 73.59 -13.73
CA SER A 507 0.36 72.30 -13.21
C SER A 507 -0.83 71.34 -13.08
N PRO A 508 -0.65 70.03 -13.35
CA PRO A 508 -1.70 69.02 -13.13
C PRO A 508 -2.12 68.89 -11.66
N VAL A 509 -1.27 69.28 -10.70
CA VAL A 509 -1.55 69.11 -9.27
C VAL A 509 -2.72 70.02 -8.86
N GLY A 510 -3.81 69.41 -8.38
CA GLY A 510 -5.01 70.14 -7.92
C GLY A 510 -5.86 70.74 -9.04
N ILE A 511 -5.55 70.48 -10.31
CA ILE A 511 -6.20 71.10 -11.47
C ILE A 511 -7.71 70.82 -11.53
N ILE A 512 -8.12 69.59 -11.18
CA ILE A 512 -9.53 69.18 -11.16
C ILE A 512 -10.32 70.10 -10.21
N LYS A 513 -9.81 70.32 -8.99
CA LYS A 513 -10.46 71.16 -7.99
C LYS A 513 -10.53 72.61 -8.46
N ILE A 514 -9.43 73.15 -8.99
CA ILE A 514 -9.38 74.53 -9.49
C ILE A 514 -10.43 74.77 -10.57
N VAL A 515 -10.54 73.85 -11.54
CA VAL A 515 -11.50 73.98 -12.64
C VAL A 515 -12.93 73.81 -12.14
N LYS A 516 -13.18 72.84 -11.27
CA LYS A 516 -14.51 72.61 -10.67
C LYS A 516 -15.00 73.80 -9.86
N ASP A 517 -14.15 74.34 -8.97
CA ASP A 517 -14.49 75.52 -8.16
C ASP A 517 -14.81 76.75 -9.05
N ALA A 518 -14.04 76.96 -10.13
CA ALA A 518 -14.28 78.04 -11.08
C ALA A 518 -15.56 77.83 -11.90
N MET A 519 -15.88 76.57 -12.25
CA MET A 519 -17.11 76.21 -12.96
C MET A 519 -18.34 76.46 -12.09
N ASP A 520 -18.30 76.05 -10.81
CA ASP A 520 -19.38 76.25 -9.83
C ASP A 520 -19.61 77.74 -9.53
N GLN A 521 -18.55 78.56 -9.58
CA GLN A 521 -18.61 80.02 -9.36
C GLN A 521 -18.94 80.81 -10.65
N GLY A 522 -18.97 80.16 -11.81
CA GLY A 522 -19.18 80.83 -13.10
C GLY A 522 -18.00 81.71 -13.55
N ASP A 523 -16.79 81.47 -13.04
CA ASP A 523 -15.58 82.28 -13.27
C ASP A 523 -14.49 81.50 -14.03
N LEU A 524 -14.86 80.67 -15.00
CA LEU A 524 -13.88 79.91 -15.80
C LEU A 524 -12.86 80.81 -16.52
N ASN A 525 -13.21 82.05 -16.87
CA ASN A 525 -12.32 82.98 -17.55
C ASN A 525 -11.07 83.33 -16.73
N SER A 526 -11.12 83.26 -15.39
CA SER A 526 -9.97 83.58 -14.52
C SER A 526 -8.89 82.48 -14.48
N ILE A 527 -9.23 81.27 -14.92
CA ILE A 527 -8.33 80.11 -14.88
C ILE A 527 -7.78 79.70 -16.25
N VAL A 528 -8.38 80.19 -17.33
CA VAL A 528 -7.97 79.88 -18.72
C VAL A 528 -6.60 80.47 -19.03
N ASP A 529 -5.84 79.74 -19.83
CA ASP A 529 -4.54 80.18 -20.30
C ASP A 529 -4.67 81.29 -21.35
N THR A 530 -4.38 82.53 -20.93
CA THR A 530 -4.42 83.70 -21.81
C THR A 530 -3.38 83.65 -22.92
N SER A 531 -2.33 82.82 -22.81
CA SER A 531 -1.32 82.67 -23.86
C SER A 531 -1.87 81.98 -25.11
N ALA A 532 -3.00 81.29 -25.01
CA ALA A 532 -3.65 80.61 -26.15
C ALA A 532 -4.48 81.56 -27.03
N GLY A 533 -4.51 82.85 -26.70
CA GLY A 533 -5.35 83.86 -27.35
C GLY A 533 -6.75 83.96 -26.74
N LYS A 534 -7.67 84.60 -27.46
CA LYS A 534 -9.04 84.82 -26.99
C LYS A 534 -9.89 83.57 -27.25
N TRP A 535 -10.21 82.85 -26.20
CA TRP A 535 -11.16 81.74 -26.24
C TRP A 535 -12.60 82.24 -26.34
N PRO A 536 -13.46 81.62 -27.18
CA PRO A 536 -14.90 81.78 -27.06
C PRO A 536 -15.42 81.20 -25.73
N CYS A 537 -16.34 81.90 -25.05
CA CYS A 537 -16.85 81.46 -23.75
C CYS A 537 -17.48 80.06 -23.78
N GLU A 538 -18.18 79.72 -24.86
CA GLU A 538 -18.76 78.39 -25.05
C GLU A 538 -17.70 77.29 -25.15
N GLN A 539 -16.59 77.56 -25.86
CA GLN A 539 -15.48 76.62 -25.99
C GLN A 539 -14.76 76.40 -24.64
N ILE A 540 -14.63 77.45 -23.82
CA ILE A 540 -14.08 77.34 -22.46
C ILE A 540 -14.95 76.40 -21.62
N HIS A 541 -16.26 76.60 -21.65
CA HIS A 541 -17.20 75.80 -20.86
C HIS A 541 -17.19 74.34 -21.31
N GLN A 542 -17.25 74.08 -22.62
CA GLN A 542 -17.17 72.74 -23.19
C GLN A 542 -15.84 72.04 -22.84
N PHE A 543 -14.70 72.73 -22.93
CA PHE A 543 -13.40 72.17 -22.52
C PHE A 543 -13.37 71.79 -21.03
N ALA A 544 -13.91 72.66 -20.16
CA ALA A 544 -13.93 72.44 -18.72
C ALA A 544 -14.84 71.25 -18.35
N GLU A 545 -16.08 71.23 -18.86
CA GLU A 545 -17.04 70.16 -18.65
C GLU A 545 -16.49 68.82 -19.16
N PHE A 546 -15.89 68.84 -20.35
CA PHE A 546 -15.26 67.67 -20.94
C PHE A 546 -14.14 67.10 -20.07
N GLY A 547 -13.18 67.95 -19.68
CA GLY A 547 -12.08 67.50 -18.82
C GLY A 547 -12.54 67.01 -17.44
N LEU A 548 -13.55 67.66 -16.85
CA LEU A 548 -14.11 67.26 -15.55
C LEU A 548 -14.86 65.91 -15.64
N SER A 549 -15.72 65.72 -16.65
CA SER A 549 -16.45 64.46 -16.83
C SER A 549 -15.51 63.26 -17.04
N CYS A 550 -14.41 63.45 -17.77
CA CYS A 550 -13.37 62.45 -17.95
C CYS A 550 -12.62 62.12 -16.65
N THR A 551 -12.53 63.05 -15.70
CA THR A 551 -11.76 62.92 -14.44
C THR A 551 -12.60 62.51 -13.24
N GLU A 552 -13.83 62.03 -13.46
CA GLU A 552 -14.67 61.48 -12.39
C GLU A 552 -13.96 60.34 -11.63
N LEU A 553 -14.12 60.33 -10.30
CA LEU A 553 -13.44 59.35 -9.44
C LEU A 553 -13.89 57.92 -9.77
N SER A 554 -15.19 57.74 -10.03
CA SER A 554 -15.74 56.45 -10.42
C SER A 554 -15.64 56.21 -11.93
N ARG A 555 -15.07 55.07 -12.33
CA ARG A 555 -14.92 54.68 -13.75
C ARG A 555 -16.22 54.63 -14.52
N THR A 556 -17.32 54.23 -13.87
CA THR A 556 -18.65 54.10 -14.48
C THR A 556 -19.30 55.45 -14.75
N CYS A 557 -18.87 56.50 -14.04
CA CYS A 557 -19.35 57.87 -14.22
C CYS A 557 -18.57 58.60 -15.32
N ARG A 558 -17.39 58.09 -15.71
CA ARG A 558 -16.66 58.63 -16.84
C ARG A 558 -17.46 58.39 -18.13
N PRO A 559 -17.36 59.27 -19.12
CA PRO A 559 -17.99 59.06 -20.41
C PRO A 559 -17.27 58.01 -21.28
N ASP A 560 -17.97 57.50 -22.29
CA ASP A 560 -17.37 56.71 -23.36
C ASP A 560 -16.81 57.64 -24.44
N LEU A 561 -15.58 57.40 -24.93
CA LEU A 561 -14.95 58.32 -25.88
C LEU A 561 -15.71 58.41 -27.21
N CYS A 562 -16.34 57.32 -27.66
CA CYS A 562 -17.16 57.35 -28.88
C CYS A 562 -18.39 58.26 -28.73
N GLN A 563 -18.97 58.32 -27.53
CA GLN A 563 -20.08 59.25 -27.23
C GLN A 563 -19.59 60.70 -27.16
N LEU A 564 -18.38 60.93 -26.64
CA LEU A 564 -17.78 62.26 -26.54
C LEU A 564 -17.29 62.79 -27.89
N TRP A 565 -16.92 61.90 -28.81
CA TRP A 565 -16.38 62.26 -30.11
C TRP A 565 -17.22 63.31 -30.82
N THR A 566 -18.55 63.18 -30.80
CA THR A 566 -19.47 64.13 -31.44
C THR A 566 -19.29 65.56 -30.90
N ALA A 567 -19.11 65.73 -29.59
CA ALA A 567 -18.88 67.04 -28.99
C ALA A 567 -17.50 67.60 -29.35
N VAL A 568 -16.46 66.76 -29.28
CA VAL A 568 -15.08 67.13 -29.61
C VAL A 568 -14.93 67.50 -31.09
N GLU A 569 -15.61 66.77 -31.98
CA GLU A 569 -15.65 67.03 -33.41
C GLU A 569 -16.34 68.37 -33.71
N ALA A 570 -17.49 68.64 -33.09
CA ALA A 570 -18.16 69.93 -33.23
C ALA A 570 -17.28 71.10 -32.77
N MET A 571 -16.56 70.94 -31.65
CA MET A 571 -15.60 71.95 -31.17
C MET A 571 -14.46 72.19 -32.17
N ARG A 572 -13.91 71.12 -32.75
CA ARG A 572 -12.87 71.19 -33.78
C ARG A 572 -13.36 71.95 -35.01
N ASP A 573 -14.58 71.71 -35.45
CA ASP A 573 -15.13 72.35 -36.66
C ASP A 573 -15.40 73.86 -36.43
N VAL A 574 -15.84 74.24 -35.23
CA VAL A 574 -15.93 75.65 -34.80
C VAL A 574 -14.54 76.31 -34.75
N ALA A 575 -13.52 75.59 -34.28
CA ALA A 575 -12.16 76.08 -34.29
C ALA A 575 -11.63 76.26 -35.73
N ALA A 576 -11.86 75.29 -36.61
CA ALA A 576 -11.41 75.35 -37.99
C ALA A 576 -12.02 76.54 -38.75
N SER A 577 -13.30 76.81 -38.54
CA SER A 577 -14.03 77.91 -39.19
C SER A 577 -13.68 79.32 -38.68
N SER A 578 -13.10 79.45 -37.48
CA SER A 578 -12.79 80.72 -36.82
C SER A 578 -11.31 81.13 -36.87
N SER A 579 -10.46 80.36 -37.53
CA SER A 579 -9.00 80.59 -37.60
C SER A 579 -8.64 81.75 -38.55
N PRO A 580 -7.92 82.81 -38.13
CA PRO A 580 -7.69 84.02 -38.94
C PRO A 580 -6.62 83.92 -40.05
N SER A 581 -6.13 82.74 -40.40
CA SER A 581 -5.11 82.59 -41.45
C SER A 581 -5.02 81.16 -41.96
N SER A 582 -5.99 80.78 -42.76
CA SER A 582 -5.72 80.14 -44.05
C SER A 582 -6.57 80.89 -45.07
N SER A 583 -5.92 81.48 -46.06
CA SER A 583 -6.56 81.87 -47.30
C SER A 583 -7.54 80.77 -47.70
N SER A 584 -8.78 81.16 -47.94
CA SER A 584 -9.78 80.39 -48.64
C SER A 584 -9.17 79.65 -49.84
N SER A 585 -8.79 78.39 -49.64
CA SER A 585 -9.37 77.37 -50.48
C SER A 585 -10.51 76.80 -49.66
N VAL A 586 -11.73 77.23 -50.01
CA VAL A 586 -12.82 76.26 -50.04
C VAL A 586 -12.23 75.08 -50.80
N ARG A 587 -11.88 73.98 -50.12
CA ARG A 587 -11.69 72.73 -50.85
C ARG A 587 -13.08 72.40 -51.32
N ASP A 588 -13.34 72.69 -52.58
CA ASP A 588 -14.46 72.09 -53.28
C ASP A 588 -14.38 70.59 -53.00
N GLU A 589 -15.46 69.97 -52.54
CA GLU A 589 -15.56 68.50 -52.42
C GLU A 589 -15.34 67.79 -53.77
N ASN A 590 -15.13 68.55 -54.85
CA ASN A 590 -14.81 68.09 -56.20
C ASN A 590 -13.32 68.16 -56.58
N ASP A 591 -12.43 68.67 -55.71
CA ASP A 591 -11.00 68.77 -56.05
C ASP A 591 -10.28 67.42 -55.90
N ILE A 592 -9.70 66.96 -57.01
CA ILE A 592 -8.93 65.71 -57.08
C ILE A 592 -7.77 65.78 -56.08
N PRO A 593 -7.63 64.82 -55.15
CA PRO A 593 -6.51 64.78 -54.23
C PRO A 593 -5.16 64.86 -54.96
N PRO A 594 -4.23 65.75 -54.57
CA PRO A 594 -2.99 65.98 -55.33
C PRO A 594 -2.12 64.73 -55.51
N TYR A 595 -2.19 63.77 -54.59
CA TYR A 595 -1.47 62.50 -54.64
C TYR A 595 -2.10 61.46 -55.59
N PHE A 596 -3.28 61.74 -56.17
CA PHE A 596 -3.87 60.97 -57.27
C PHE A 596 -3.34 61.42 -58.63
N ILE A 597 -2.77 62.62 -58.71
CA ILE A 597 -2.24 63.20 -59.95
C ILE A 597 -0.80 62.73 -60.17
N CYS A 598 -0.52 62.23 -61.37
CA CYS A 598 0.82 61.86 -61.76
C CYS A 598 1.70 63.11 -61.91
N PRO A 599 2.89 63.17 -61.29
CA PRO A 599 3.78 64.32 -61.47
C PRO A 599 4.33 64.53 -62.88
N ILE A 600 4.36 63.49 -63.72
CA ILE A 600 4.84 63.56 -65.10
C ILE A 600 3.72 63.98 -66.05
N SER A 601 2.58 63.27 -66.03
CA SER A 601 1.48 63.53 -66.97
C SER A 601 0.52 64.62 -66.51
N GLN A 602 0.53 64.99 -65.22
CA GLN A 602 -0.40 65.95 -64.61
C GLN A 602 -1.88 65.53 -64.70
N ASP A 603 -2.14 64.23 -64.88
CA ASP A 603 -3.47 63.61 -64.93
C ASP A 603 -3.64 62.59 -63.79
N ILE A 604 -4.89 62.20 -63.49
CA ILE A 604 -5.20 61.11 -62.54
C ILE A 604 -4.52 59.82 -62.99
N MET A 605 -3.83 59.16 -62.06
CA MET A 605 -3.16 57.89 -62.31
C MET A 605 -4.18 56.74 -62.45
N ASN A 606 -4.18 56.07 -63.60
CA ASN A 606 -4.94 54.85 -63.85
C ASN A 606 -4.14 53.59 -63.45
N ASP A 607 -2.82 53.60 -63.66
CA ASP A 607 -1.91 52.49 -63.35
C ASP A 607 -0.71 52.98 -62.52
N PRO A 608 -0.91 53.41 -61.26
CA PRO A 608 0.13 54.02 -60.45
C PRO A 608 1.27 53.03 -60.14
N HIS A 609 2.52 53.46 -60.34
CA HIS A 609 3.75 52.70 -60.11
C HIS A 609 4.77 53.52 -59.30
N VAL A 610 5.39 52.88 -58.31
CA VAL A 610 6.46 53.46 -57.51
C VAL A 610 7.80 53.26 -58.22
N ALA A 611 8.56 54.33 -58.41
CA ALA A 611 9.92 54.27 -58.92
C ALA A 611 10.97 54.22 -57.78
N ALA A 612 12.24 54.01 -58.13
CA ALA A 612 13.34 53.86 -57.18
C ALA A 612 13.63 55.10 -56.31
N ASP A 613 13.02 56.24 -56.61
CA ASP A 613 13.06 57.47 -55.80
C ASP A 613 11.95 57.53 -54.74
N GLY A 614 11.07 56.53 -54.68
CA GLY A 614 9.96 56.46 -53.73
C GLY A 614 8.72 57.24 -54.15
N PHE A 615 8.74 57.93 -55.30
CA PHE A 615 7.55 58.63 -55.82
C PHE A 615 6.70 57.69 -56.68
N THR A 616 5.39 57.95 -56.69
CA THR A 616 4.43 57.22 -57.52
C THR A 616 4.11 58.02 -58.78
N TYR A 617 4.06 57.34 -59.91
CA TYR A 617 3.82 57.90 -61.24
C TYR A 617 2.80 57.06 -62.00
N GLU A 618 2.18 57.62 -63.04
CA GLU A 618 1.48 56.84 -64.05
C GLU A 618 2.47 55.89 -64.73
N GLY A 619 2.15 54.59 -64.77
CA GLY A 619 3.05 53.53 -65.16
C GLY A 619 3.65 53.77 -66.54
N ASP A 620 2.83 54.16 -67.51
CA ASP A 620 3.29 54.40 -68.88
C ASP A 620 4.15 55.67 -68.99
N SER A 621 3.84 56.69 -68.19
CA SER A 621 4.60 57.93 -68.13
C SER A 621 6.01 57.71 -67.59
N ILE A 622 6.16 56.96 -66.50
CA ILE A 622 7.49 56.66 -65.93
C ILE A 622 8.27 55.64 -66.78
N ARG A 623 7.59 54.65 -67.37
CA ARG A 623 8.20 53.73 -68.35
C ARG A 623 8.75 54.49 -69.56
N SER A 624 8.01 55.46 -70.09
CA SER A 624 8.45 56.33 -71.18
C SER A 624 9.64 57.21 -70.77
N TRP A 625 9.62 57.77 -69.55
CA TRP A 625 10.72 58.58 -69.01
C TRP A 625 12.03 57.79 -68.95
N ILE A 626 11.99 56.57 -68.40
CA ILE A 626 13.15 55.67 -68.31
C ILE A 626 13.56 55.17 -69.71
N GLY A 627 12.59 54.83 -70.56
CA GLY A 627 12.81 54.33 -71.92
C GLY A 627 13.49 55.33 -72.86
N ARG A 628 13.30 56.64 -72.64
CA ARG A 628 14.02 57.73 -73.34
C ARG A 628 15.48 57.91 -72.86
N GLY A 629 15.99 57.02 -72.02
CA GLY A 629 17.39 57.03 -71.56
C GLY A 629 17.68 57.97 -70.39
N LYS A 630 16.65 58.59 -69.79
CA LYS A 630 16.82 59.44 -68.61
C LYS A 630 17.11 58.57 -67.39
N LYS A 631 18.19 58.89 -66.67
CA LYS A 631 18.65 58.16 -65.47
C LYS A 631 18.30 58.87 -64.16
N THR A 632 17.58 59.98 -64.23
CA THR A 632 17.24 60.83 -63.09
C THR A 632 15.75 60.80 -62.79
N SER A 633 15.42 60.99 -61.52
CA SER A 633 14.08 61.13 -60.98
C SER A 633 13.36 62.29 -61.66
N PRO A 634 12.14 62.09 -62.18
CA PRO A 634 11.31 63.18 -62.69
C PRO A 634 10.97 64.25 -61.64
N MET A 635 10.99 63.90 -60.35
CA MET A 635 10.59 64.79 -59.25
C MET A 635 11.75 65.54 -58.61
N THR A 636 12.88 64.85 -58.42
CA THR A 636 14.02 65.39 -57.66
C THR A 636 15.24 65.66 -58.54
N ASN A 637 15.22 65.21 -59.80
CA ASN A 637 16.36 65.23 -60.72
C ASN A 637 17.61 64.48 -60.21
N LEU A 638 17.48 63.69 -59.13
CA LEU A 638 18.53 62.82 -58.59
C LEU A 638 18.61 61.50 -59.34
N GLN A 639 19.76 60.81 -59.31
CA GLN A 639 19.93 59.55 -60.02
C GLN A 639 19.02 58.44 -59.45
N LEU A 640 18.29 57.74 -60.33
CA LEU A 640 17.49 56.58 -59.94
C LEU A 640 18.41 55.37 -59.69
N HIS A 641 18.36 54.80 -58.48
CA HIS A 641 19.22 53.70 -58.05
C HIS A 641 18.96 52.40 -58.83
N ASN A 642 17.74 52.20 -59.33
CA ASN A 642 17.40 51.13 -60.25
C ASN A 642 16.24 51.58 -61.18
N ARG A 643 15.86 50.73 -62.13
CA ARG A 643 14.79 51.00 -63.12
C ARG A 643 13.55 50.13 -62.89
N GLU A 644 13.50 49.45 -61.75
CA GLU A 644 12.37 48.60 -61.40
C GLU A 644 11.21 49.48 -60.98
N LEU A 645 10.01 49.13 -61.44
CA LEU A 645 8.78 49.85 -61.14
C LEU A 645 7.86 48.89 -60.40
N ILE A 646 7.41 49.30 -59.22
CA ILE A 646 6.55 48.48 -58.37
C ILE A 646 5.12 49.00 -58.49
N PRO A 647 4.13 48.19 -58.92
CA PRO A 647 2.74 48.61 -58.96
C PRO A 647 2.23 49.07 -57.59
N ASN A 648 1.65 50.26 -57.51
CA ASN A 648 1.04 50.80 -56.29
C ASN A 648 -0.45 50.46 -56.25
N LEU A 649 -0.75 49.19 -55.96
CA LEU A 649 -2.13 48.67 -55.96
C LEU A 649 -3.03 49.35 -54.91
N ALA A 650 -2.45 49.78 -53.79
CA ALA A 650 -3.19 50.50 -52.75
C ALA A 650 -3.67 51.87 -53.22
N LEU A 651 -2.77 52.66 -53.86
CA LEU A 651 -3.16 53.93 -54.46
C LEU A 651 -4.15 53.75 -55.60
N ARG A 652 -3.97 52.69 -56.41
CA ARG A 652 -4.92 52.35 -57.48
C ARG A 652 -6.32 52.07 -56.93
N SER A 653 -6.44 51.29 -55.86
CA SER A 653 -7.73 51.04 -55.20
C SER A 653 -8.34 52.33 -54.65
N ALA A 654 -7.54 53.17 -53.99
CA ALA A 654 -8.00 54.45 -53.44
C ALA A 654 -8.50 55.42 -54.52
N ILE A 655 -7.83 55.48 -55.68
CA ILE A 655 -8.27 56.28 -56.83
C ILE A 655 -9.59 55.74 -57.38
N GLN A 656 -9.74 54.41 -57.49
CA GLN A 656 -10.97 53.78 -57.97
C GLN A 656 -12.16 54.01 -57.04
N ASP A 657 -11.95 53.88 -55.72
CA ASP A 657 -12.98 54.14 -54.71
C ASP A 657 -13.42 55.60 -54.75
N TRP A 658 -12.46 56.53 -54.89
CA TRP A 658 -12.76 57.97 -55.04
C TRP A 658 -13.52 58.27 -56.34
N LEU A 659 -13.12 57.70 -57.48
CA LEU A 659 -13.83 57.86 -58.76
C LEU A 659 -15.25 57.28 -58.72
N GLN A 660 -15.48 56.18 -57.98
CA GLN A 660 -16.82 55.60 -57.80
C GLN A 660 -17.73 56.51 -56.97
N GLN A 661 -17.20 57.07 -55.88
CA GLN A 661 -17.92 58.00 -55.00
C GLN A 661 -18.28 59.32 -55.69
N HIS A 662 -17.45 59.78 -56.64
CA HIS A 662 -17.67 61.06 -57.33
C HIS A 662 -18.41 60.91 -58.67
N ASN A 663 -18.43 59.72 -59.30
CA ASN A 663 -19.29 59.45 -60.46
C ASN A 663 -20.78 59.25 -60.11
N THR A 664 -21.12 59.01 -58.84
CA THR A 664 -22.52 58.87 -58.38
C THR A 664 -23.22 60.22 -58.18
N LEU A 665 -22.51 61.35 -58.31
CA LEU A 665 -23.04 62.72 -58.20
C LEU A 665 -23.40 63.35 -59.55
N LEU A 666 -23.24 62.63 -60.67
CA LEU A 666 -23.53 63.08 -62.04
C LEU A 666 -24.56 62.21 -62.79
N GLN A 667 -25.28 61.33 -62.08
CA GLN A 667 -26.55 60.70 -62.53
C GLN A 667 -27.65 61.07 -61.55
#